data_AF-A0A093GGY1-F1
#
_entry.id   AF-A0A093GGY1-F1
#
_cell.length_a   1.000
_cell.length_b   1.000
_cell.length_c   1.000
_cell.angle_alpha   90.00
_cell.angle_beta   90.00
_cell.angle_gamma   90.00
#
_symmetry.space_group_name_H-M   'P 1'
#
loop_
_entity.id
_entity.type
_entity.pdbx_description
1 polymer ?
#
loop_
_entity_poly.entity_id
_entity_poly.type
_entity_poly.pdbx_seq_one_letter_code
_entity_poly.pdbx_strand_id
1 'polypeptide(L)'
;QIDKYLYAMRLSDETLIDVMARFRREMKNGLSRDFNPTAAVKMLPTFVRSIPDGSEKGDFIALDLGGSYFRILRVKVSHEKKQTVQMESEIYNTPEDIMHGSGTRLFDHVAECLGDFMEKQQIKDKKLPVGFTFSFPCRQSKLDEGILITWTKRFKASGVEGADVVRLLNKAIKKRGDYDADIMAVVNDTVGTMMTCGFDDQRCEVGLIIGTGTNACYMEEMRHIDLVEGDEGRMCINTEWGAFGDDGSLEDIRTEFDREIDRGSLNPGKQLFEKMVSGLYMGELVRLILVKMAKEGLLFEGRITPELLTKGKFETKHVSAIEKSKEGLNKAKEILTRLGVEPSHEDCIAVQHVCTIVSFRSANLVASTLGAILNQLRDNKGVGRLRTTVGVDGSLYKMHPQYARRLHKTTRRLVPDSEVRFLLSESGSGKGAAMVTAVAYRLSEQHRLIDETLAEFKLTHEQLLQVKKRMRAEMEAGLKKKTHETAKVKMLPTFVRSTPDGTENGDFLALDLGGTNFRVLLVKIRSGKRRTVEMHNKIYAIPIEVMQGTGEELFDHIVTCISDFLDYMGIKGARLPLGFTFSFPCKQTSLDAGILLNWTKGFKATDCEGEDVVYLLREGIKRREEFDLDVVAVVNDTVGTMMTCAYEDPNCEIGLIVGTGSNACYMEEMRNIEMVDGDQGRMCVNTEWGAFGDNGCLDDIRTIYDKAVDDYSLNAGKQRYEKMISGMYLGEIVRNILIDFTKRGFLFRGQISETLKTRHIFETKFLSQIERLALLQVRAILQQLGLNSTCDDSIIVKTVCGAVSRRAAQLCGAGMAAVVDKIRENRGLEHLEITVGVDGTLYKLHPHFSRIMHQTVKELAPNCDVTFLLSEDGSGKGAALITAVGCRLRDAEQ
;
A
#
# COMPACT_ATOMS: atom_id res chain seq x y z
N GLN A 1 3.75 61.40 18.40
CA GLN A 1 5.20 61.26 18.14
C GLN A 1 5.59 59.80 18.00
N ILE A 2 5.20 58.92 18.93
CA ILE A 2 5.44 57.46 18.84
C ILE A 2 4.99 56.84 17.50
N ASP A 3 3.81 57.21 16.98
CA ASP A 3 3.35 56.69 15.68
C ASP A 3 4.26 57.05 14.50
N LYS A 4 4.90 58.22 14.54
CA LYS A 4 5.87 58.63 13.51
C LYS A 4 7.18 57.86 13.70
N TYR A 5 7.60 57.67 14.95
CA TYR A 5 8.83 56.95 15.30
C TYR A 5 8.75 55.47 14.89
N LEU A 6 7.61 54.83 15.16
CA LEU A 6 7.35 53.42 14.84
C LEU A 6 6.50 53.26 13.57
N TYR A 7 6.60 54.21 12.63
CA TYR A 7 5.79 54.21 11.41
C TYR A 7 5.89 52.89 10.62
N ALA A 8 7.11 52.34 10.48
CA ALA A 8 7.35 51.08 9.79
C ALA A 8 6.68 49.85 10.45
N MET A 9 6.29 49.94 11.73
CA MET A 9 5.55 48.87 12.42
C MET A 9 4.02 48.99 12.26
N ARG A 10 3.53 50.10 11.70
CA ARG A 10 2.10 50.36 11.49
C ARG A 10 1.72 49.99 10.07
N LEU A 11 1.46 48.70 9.86
CA LEU A 11 1.14 48.13 8.55
C LEU A 11 -0.26 48.54 8.09
N SER A 12 -0.34 49.07 6.86
CA SER A 12 -1.59 49.41 6.15
C SER A 12 -2.29 48.16 5.63
N ASP A 13 -3.58 48.26 5.29
CA ASP A 13 -4.30 47.12 4.70
C ASP A 13 -3.68 46.73 3.33
N GLU A 14 -3.19 47.70 2.57
CA GLU A 14 -2.48 47.45 1.31
C GLU A 14 -1.22 46.61 1.52
N THR A 15 -0.41 46.95 2.54
CA THR A 15 0.77 46.16 2.92
C THR A 15 0.38 44.75 3.40
N LEU A 16 -0.69 44.62 4.17
CA LEU A 16 -1.16 43.33 4.67
C LEU A 16 -1.70 42.43 3.55
N ILE A 17 -2.38 43.00 2.55
CA ILE A 17 -2.83 42.28 1.35
C ILE A 17 -1.63 41.79 0.53
N ASP A 18 -0.59 42.62 0.39
CA ASP A 18 0.65 42.20 -0.28
C ASP A 18 1.34 41.05 0.49
N VAL A 19 1.51 41.16 1.81
CA VAL A 19 2.06 40.08 2.65
C VAL A 19 1.22 38.78 2.51
N MET A 20 -0.11 38.90 2.48
CA MET A 20 -1.02 37.78 2.24
C MET A 20 -0.77 37.14 0.86
N ALA A 21 -0.60 37.94 -0.20
CA ALA A 21 -0.30 37.44 -1.54
C ALA A 21 1.07 36.76 -1.62
N ARG A 22 2.10 37.32 -0.97
CA ARG A 22 3.44 36.72 -0.87
C ARG A 22 3.37 35.37 -0.17
N PHE A 23 2.70 35.28 0.98
CA PHE A 23 2.57 34.02 1.71
C PHE A 23 1.79 32.97 0.91
N ARG A 24 0.75 33.38 0.18
CA ARG A 24 0.01 32.47 -0.71
C ARG A 24 0.90 31.86 -1.80
N ARG A 25 1.84 32.64 -2.34
CA ARG A 25 2.85 32.12 -3.29
C ARG A 25 3.81 31.16 -2.60
N GLU A 26 4.27 31.46 -1.39
CA GLU A 26 5.13 30.54 -0.62
C GLU A 26 4.45 29.22 -0.26
N MET A 27 3.14 29.23 0.02
CA MET A 27 2.36 27.99 0.18
C MET A 27 2.40 27.13 -1.08
N LYS A 28 2.20 27.75 -2.26
CA LYS A 28 2.28 27.04 -3.55
C LYS A 28 3.68 26.48 -3.80
N ASN A 29 4.73 27.27 -3.51
CA ASN A 29 6.12 26.83 -3.66
C ASN A 29 6.43 25.63 -2.75
N GLY A 30 5.97 25.67 -1.50
CA GLY A 30 6.19 24.59 -0.54
C GLY A 30 5.46 23.29 -0.89
N LEU A 31 4.28 23.36 -1.51
CA LEU A 31 3.53 22.16 -1.94
C LEU A 31 4.06 21.54 -3.23
N SER A 32 4.65 22.37 -4.11
CA SER A 32 5.15 21.93 -5.41
C SER A 32 6.45 21.15 -5.30
N ARG A 33 6.55 20.03 -6.00
CA ARG A 33 7.78 19.22 -6.05
C ARG A 33 8.98 20.01 -6.60
N ASP A 34 8.73 20.95 -7.51
CA ASP A 34 9.78 21.70 -8.20
C ASP A 34 10.46 22.74 -7.30
N PHE A 35 9.71 23.33 -6.37
CA PHE A 35 10.18 24.45 -5.54
C PHE A 35 10.38 24.08 -4.06
N ASN A 36 9.76 23.00 -3.57
CA ASN A 36 9.84 22.58 -2.17
C ASN A 36 11.28 22.50 -1.61
N PRO A 37 12.30 21.98 -2.33
CA PRO A 37 13.66 21.86 -1.79
C PRO A 37 14.25 23.20 -1.32
N THR A 38 13.86 24.32 -1.94
CA THR A 38 14.35 25.67 -1.63
C THR A 38 13.30 26.57 -0.97
N ALA A 39 12.05 26.12 -0.83
CA ALA A 39 10.98 26.91 -0.23
C ALA A 39 11.25 27.20 1.25
N ALA A 40 11.04 28.45 1.68
CA ALA A 40 11.16 28.83 3.10
C ALA A 40 10.00 28.25 3.93
N VAL A 41 8.77 28.39 3.42
CA VAL A 41 7.56 27.78 3.98
C VAL A 41 7.47 26.33 3.52
N LYS A 42 7.60 25.39 4.47
CA LYS A 42 7.90 23.98 4.15
C LYS A 42 6.69 23.15 3.72
N MET A 43 5.48 23.54 4.14
CA MET A 43 4.22 22.87 3.78
C MET A 43 4.29 21.34 4.00
N LEU A 44 4.67 20.94 5.22
CA LEU A 44 4.99 19.57 5.58
C LEU A 44 3.73 18.69 5.64
N PRO A 45 3.71 17.54 4.95
CA PRO A 45 2.67 16.52 5.11
C PRO A 45 2.66 15.94 6.52
N THR A 46 1.48 15.85 7.13
CA THR A 46 1.32 15.37 8.52
C THR A 46 0.77 13.95 8.61
N PHE A 47 0.34 13.37 7.48
CA PHE A 47 -0.36 12.07 7.38
C PHE A 47 -1.71 12.01 8.11
N VAL A 48 -2.22 13.13 8.62
CA VAL A 48 -3.58 13.19 9.17
C VAL A 48 -4.56 13.59 8.07
N ARG A 49 -5.43 12.65 7.66
CA ARG A 49 -6.30 12.80 6.47
C ARG A 49 -7.72 13.33 6.75
N SER A 50 -8.13 13.35 8.01
CA SER A 50 -9.43 13.90 8.42
C SER A 50 -9.37 14.43 9.85
N ILE A 51 -10.32 15.29 10.18
CA ILE A 51 -10.66 15.60 11.58
C ILE A 51 -11.39 14.41 12.22
N PRO A 52 -11.56 14.40 13.56
CA PRO A 52 -12.25 13.32 14.24
C PRO A 52 -13.69 13.16 13.77
N ASP A 53 -14.13 11.93 13.52
CA ASP A 53 -15.46 11.62 12.97
C ASP A 53 -16.45 11.10 14.02
N GLY A 54 -16.00 10.93 15.27
CA GLY A 54 -16.80 10.40 16.36
C GLY A 54 -16.77 8.87 16.46
N SER A 55 -15.94 8.17 15.68
CA SER A 55 -15.69 6.74 15.87
C SER A 55 -14.51 6.45 16.81
N GLU A 56 -13.77 7.48 17.22
CA GLU A 56 -12.63 7.37 18.12
C GLU A 56 -13.07 6.86 19.49
N LYS A 57 -12.34 5.87 20.02
CA LYS A 57 -12.57 5.29 21.34
C LYS A 57 -11.28 4.68 21.88
N GLY A 58 -11.09 4.73 23.20
CA GLY A 58 -9.94 4.12 23.86
C GLY A 58 -9.41 4.93 25.04
N ASP A 59 -8.31 4.45 25.61
CA ASP A 59 -7.54 5.09 26.69
C ASP A 59 -6.12 5.30 26.19
N PHE A 60 -5.68 6.55 26.14
CA PHE A 60 -4.45 6.96 25.44
C PHE A 60 -3.59 7.85 26.34
N ILE A 61 -2.29 7.84 26.10
CA ILE A 61 -1.37 8.83 26.66
C ILE A 61 -1.04 9.85 25.57
N ALA A 62 -0.97 11.13 25.92
CA ALA A 62 -0.50 12.18 25.04
C ALA A 62 0.66 12.95 25.69
N LEU A 63 1.80 13.00 25.01
CA LEU A 63 2.94 13.85 25.35
C LEU A 63 2.80 15.19 24.63
N ASP A 64 3.14 16.30 25.27
CA ASP A 64 3.11 17.64 24.67
C ASP A 64 4.38 18.41 25.01
N LEU A 65 5.35 18.39 24.06
CA LEU A 65 6.68 18.98 24.21
C LEU A 65 6.94 20.07 23.17
N GLY A 66 7.50 21.18 23.63
CA GLY A 66 7.96 22.29 22.79
C GLY A 66 7.18 23.59 22.99
N GLY A 67 6.08 23.56 23.76
CA GLY A 67 5.35 24.75 24.21
C GLY A 67 6.04 25.49 25.36
N SER A 68 5.27 26.26 26.15
CA SER A 68 5.77 26.89 27.39
C SER A 68 6.04 25.89 28.52
N TYR A 69 5.36 24.75 28.49
CA TYR A 69 5.41 23.71 29.52
C TYR A 69 5.46 22.36 28.82
N PHE A 70 6.19 21.40 29.40
CA PHE A 70 6.06 19.99 29.02
C PHE A 70 4.89 19.39 29.78
N ARG A 71 3.95 18.76 29.06
CA ARG A 71 2.76 18.13 29.67
C ARG A 71 2.64 16.68 29.25
N ILE A 72 2.11 15.87 30.16
CA ILE A 72 1.68 14.50 29.87
C ILE A 72 0.22 14.40 30.25
N LEU A 73 -0.58 13.83 29.36
CA LEU A 73 -2.01 13.67 29.54
C LEU A 73 -2.41 12.21 29.39
N ARG A 74 -3.42 11.81 30.14
CA ARG A 74 -4.21 10.60 29.88
C ARG A 74 -5.56 11.02 29.35
N VAL A 75 -5.95 10.49 28.19
CA VAL A 75 -7.17 10.85 27.49
C VAL A 75 -8.01 9.60 27.27
N LYS A 76 -9.19 9.56 27.88
CA LYS A 76 -10.17 8.49 27.69
C LYS A 76 -11.32 8.98 26.85
N VAL A 77 -11.59 8.28 25.75
CA VAL A 77 -12.67 8.58 24.81
C VAL A 77 -13.69 7.44 24.88
N SER A 78 -14.89 7.72 25.37
CA SER A 78 -15.96 6.73 25.55
C SER A 78 -17.06 6.84 24.48
N HIS A 79 -17.72 5.72 24.21
CA HIS A 79 -18.77 5.59 23.20
C HIS A 79 -20.19 5.57 23.82
N GLU A 80 -20.40 6.24 24.95
CA GLU A 80 -21.75 6.39 25.52
C GLU A 80 -22.60 7.39 24.69
N LYS A 81 -23.93 7.41 24.91
CA LYS A 81 -24.92 8.20 24.13
C LYS A 81 -24.59 9.69 23.96
N LYS A 82 -23.64 10.23 24.75
CA LYS A 82 -22.87 11.43 24.48
C LYS A 82 -21.39 11.05 24.58
N GLN A 83 -20.62 11.18 23.50
CA GLN A 83 -19.18 10.97 23.56
C GLN A 83 -18.58 11.88 24.63
N THR A 84 -18.11 11.29 25.73
CA THR A 84 -17.42 12.04 26.79
C THR A 84 -15.93 11.78 26.68
N VAL A 85 -15.15 12.87 26.77
CA VAL A 85 -13.69 12.82 26.83
C VAL A 85 -13.30 13.16 28.27
N GLN A 86 -12.64 12.23 28.95
CA GLN A 86 -12.04 12.47 30.26
C GLN A 86 -10.55 12.69 30.08
N MET A 87 -10.03 13.75 30.71
CA MET A 87 -8.63 14.13 30.59
C MET A 87 -8.03 14.39 31.96
N GLU A 88 -6.89 13.77 32.21
CA GLU A 88 -6.03 14.00 33.37
C GLU A 88 -4.67 14.47 32.83
N SER A 89 -4.05 15.48 33.44
CA SER A 89 -2.79 16.03 32.95
C SER A 89 -1.85 16.43 34.07
N GLU A 90 -0.55 16.27 33.84
CA GLU A 90 0.51 16.74 34.72
C GLU A 90 1.52 17.60 33.94
N ILE A 91 2.02 18.66 34.59
CA ILE A 91 3.05 19.55 34.04
C ILE A 91 4.39 19.14 34.64
N TYR A 92 5.37 18.89 33.77
CA TYR A 92 6.74 18.60 34.16
C TYR A 92 7.63 19.79 33.84
N ASN A 93 8.50 20.15 34.79
CA ASN A 93 9.49 21.19 34.57
C ASN A 93 10.61 20.65 33.68
N THR A 94 10.96 21.37 32.61
CA THR A 94 12.09 21.04 31.74
C THR A 94 13.16 22.12 31.89
N PRO A 95 14.21 21.88 32.68
CA PRO A 95 15.29 22.85 32.92
C PRO A 95 16.00 23.30 31.64
N GLU A 96 16.60 24.48 31.68
CA GLU A 96 17.31 25.06 30.54
C GLU A 96 18.53 24.24 30.11
N ASP A 97 19.24 23.62 31.06
CA ASP A 97 20.35 22.72 30.76
C ASP A 97 19.93 21.40 30.08
N ILE A 98 18.65 21.01 30.21
CA ILE A 98 18.05 19.90 29.46
C ILE A 98 17.67 20.36 28.05
N MET A 99 17.01 21.52 27.92
CA MET A 99 16.61 22.08 26.61
C MET A 99 17.80 22.40 25.69
N HIS A 100 18.95 22.78 26.27
CA HIS A 100 20.19 23.11 25.57
C HIS A 100 21.27 22.01 25.66
N GLY A 101 20.95 20.86 26.26
CA GLY A 101 21.88 19.76 26.48
C GLY A 101 22.09 18.85 25.27
N SER A 102 22.20 17.55 25.53
CA SER A 102 22.19 16.53 24.47
C SER A 102 20.80 15.95 24.27
N GLY A 103 20.53 15.47 23.05
CA GLY A 103 19.29 14.77 22.72
C GLY A 103 19.05 13.59 23.65
N THR A 104 20.10 12.83 23.97
CA THR A 104 20.02 11.75 24.97
C THR A 104 19.48 12.23 26.30
N ARG A 105 20.01 13.35 26.85
CA ARG A 105 19.53 13.89 28.13
C ARG A 105 18.08 14.37 28.03
N LEU A 106 17.71 15.00 26.92
CA LEU A 106 16.34 15.45 26.69
C LEU A 106 15.35 14.28 26.67
N PHE A 107 15.62 13.24 25.87
CA PHE A 107 14.70 12.10 25.77
C PHE A 107 14.74 11.18 26.99
N ASP A 108 15.87 11.06 27.69
CA ASP A 108 15.94 10.40 29.00
C ASP A 108 15.04 11.11 30.02
N HIS A 109 15.03 12.45 30.04
CA HIS A 109 14.13 13.24 30.88
C HIS A 109 12.65 13.06 30.49
N VAL A 110 12.33 13.05 29.20
CA VAL A 110 10.94 12.79 28.73
C VAL A 110 10.48 11.39 29.15
N ALA A 111 11.32 10.36 28.98
CA ALA A 111 11.04 9.00 29.42
C ALA A 111 10.92 8.89 30.96
N GLU A 112 11.64 9.72 31.70
CA GLU A 112 11.50 9.80 33.15
C GLU A 112 10.16 10.34 33.60
N CYS A 113 9.74 11.48 33.04
CA CYS A 113 8.45 12.06 33.33
C CYS A 113 7.30 11.12 32.93
N LEU A 114 7.42 10.43 31.80
CA LEU A 114 6.41 9.46 31.37
C LEU A 114 6.32 8.27 32.34
N GLY A 115 7.44 7.73 32.80
CA GLY A 115 7.46 6.65 33.77
C GLY A 115 6.83 7.05 35.12
N ASP A 116 7.15 8.25 35.60
CA ASP A 116 6.56 8.83 36.81
C ASP A 116 5.04 9.04 36.67
N PHE A 117 4.59 9.59 35.53
CA PHE A 117 3.17 9.79 35.24
C PHE A 117 2.42 8.45 35.24
N MET A 118 2.95 7.44 34.55
CA MET A 118 2.32 6.11 34.47
C MET A 118 2.29 5.39 35.82
N GLU A 119 3.29 5.61 36.68
CA GLU A 119 3.32 5.08 38.06
C GLU A 119 2.21 5.72 38.90
N LYS A 120 2.14 7.06 38.93
CA LYS A 120 1.12 7.81 39.68
C LYS A 120 -0.30 7.44 39.25
N GLN A 121 -0.49 7.18 37.96
CA GLN A 121 -1.77 6.80 37.37
C GLN A 121 -2.07 5.30 37.44
N GLN A 122 -1.12 4.47 37.90
CA GLN A 122 -1.23 3.00 37.97
C GLN A 122 -1.63 2.38 36.62
N ILE A 123 -0.85 2.70 35.57
CA ILE A 123 -1.13 2.28 34.19
C ILE A 123 0.09 1.70 33.44
N LYS A 124 1.21 1.44 34.13
CA LYS A 124 2.41 0.87 33.51
C LYS A 124 2.18 -0.49 32.85
N ASP A 125 1.24 -1.27 33.38
CA ASP A 125 0.85 -2.60 32.91
C ASP A 125 -0.09 -2.59 31.68
N LYS A 126 -0.69 -1.44 31.37
CA LYS A 126 -1.80 -1.35 30.38
C LYS A 126 -1.37 -1.20 28.93
N LYS A 127 -0.08 -0.98 28.66
CA LYS A 127 0.48 -0.74 27.31
C LYS A 127 -0.36 0.24 26.48
N LEU A 128 -0.70 1.38 27.07
CA LEU A 128 -1.56 2.36 26.42
C LEU A 128 -0.86 2.97 25.20
N PRO A 129 -1.57 3.18 24.06
CA PRO A 129 -1.00 3.86 22.92
C PRO A 129 -0.66 5.32 23.26
N VAL A 130 0.48 5.78 22.75
CA VAL A 130 1.03 7.10 23.03
C VAL A 130 1.01 7.97 21.78
N GLY A 131 0.36 9.13 21.88
CA GLY A 131 0.49 10.23 20.94
C GLY A 131 1.55 11.22 21.41
N PHE A 132 2.38 11.71 20.49
CA PHE A 132 3.42 12.68 20.81
C PHE A 132 3.18 13.99 20.06
N THR A 133 2.64 14.99 20.76
CA THR A 133 2.69 16.37 20.27
C THR A 133 4.11 16.90 20.43
N PHE A 134 4.75 17.15 19.29
CA PHE A 134 6.11 17.65 19.21
C PHE A 134 6.12 18.89 18.31
N SER A 135 6.15 20.07 18.95
CA SER A 135 5.91 21.36 18.32
C SER A 135 7.11 21.91 17.52
N PHE A 136 7.68 21.12 16.62
CA PHE A 136 8.82 21.48 15.80
C PHE A 136 8.63 21.01 14.35
N PRO A 137 9.34 21.62 13.38
CA PRO A 137 9.27 21.18 11.99
C PRO A 137 9.84 19.77 11.87
N CYS A 138 9.00 18.79 11.57
CA CYS A 138 9.38 17.40 11.36
C CYS A 138 9.02 16.94 9.95
N ARG A 139 9.97 16.29 9.28
CA ARG A 139 9.69 15.52 8.06
C ARG A 139 9.13 14.17 8.48
N GLN A 140 7.99 13.79 7.91
CA GLN A 140 7.31 12.53 8.18
C GLN A 140 7.10 11.79 6.86
N SER A 141 7.22 10.46 6.87
CA SER A 141 6.73 9.59 5.79
C SER A 141 5.53 8.73 6.21
N LYS A 142 5.19 8.76 7.51
CA LYS A 142 4.10 8.04 8.17
C LYS A 142 3.84 8.68 9.55
N LEU A 143 2.71 8.35 10.18
CA LEU A 143 2.27 8.98 11.44
C LEU A 143 3.22 8.72 12.63
N ASP A 144 3.82 7.54 12.70
CA ASP A 144 4.72 7.09 13.79
C ASP A 144 6.20 7.43 13.52
N GLU A 145 6.48 8.41 12.66
CA GLU A 145 7.83 8.91 12.36
C GLU A 145 7.86 10.43 12.44
N GLY A 146 8.92 10.99 13.03
CA GLY A 146 9.13 12.44 13.07
C GLY A 146 10.60 12.80 13.01
N ILE A 147 11.13 13.04 11.81
CA ILE A 147 12.53 13.45 11.62
C ILE A 147 12.62 14.96 11.84
N LEU A 148 13.22 15.39 12.95
CA LEU A 148 13.38 16.81 13.25
C LEU A 148 14.21 17.50 12.17
N ILE A 149 13.66 18.53 11.53
CA ILE A 149 14.37 19.31 10.50
C ILE A 149 15.33 20.30 11.16
N THR A 150 14.80 21.10 12.08
CA THR A 150 15.57 22.11 12.81
C THR A 150 14.87 22.44 14.12
N TRP A 151 15.64 22.74 15.16
CA TRP A 151 15.08 23.33 16.36
C TRP A 151 14.57 24.75 16.13
N THR A 152 13.54 25.13 16.90
CA THR A 152 12.97 26.48 16.97
C THR A 152 12.72 26.87 18.43
N LYS A 153 12.30 28.11 18.67
CA LYS A 153 11.96 28.64 20.00
C LYS A 153 13.13 28.58 20.99
N ARG A 154 13.00 27.79 22.08
CA ARG A 154 13.94 27.70 23.21
C ARG A 154 14.76 26.41 23.24
N PHE A 155 14.57 25.50 22.29
CA PHE A 155 15.24 24.20 22.30
C PHE A 155 16.47 24.25 21.40
N LYS A 156 17.56 23.58 21.83
CA LYS A 156 18.76 23.39 21.01
C LYS A 156 19.56 22.15 21.42
N ALA A 157 18.86 21.07 21.77
CA ALA A 157 19.50 19.83 22.18
C ALA A 157 20.28 19.19 21.01
N SER A 158 21.56 18.89 21.24
CA SER A 158 22.46 18.35 20.20
C SER A 158 22.14 16.90 19.82
N GLY A 159 22.39 16.52 18.57
CA GLY A 159 22.18 15.14 18.10
C GLY A 159 20.72 14.73 17.87
N VAL A 160 19.81 15.70 17.72
CA VAL A 160 18.38 15.46 17.43
C VAL A 160 17.99 15.93 16.02
N GLU A 161 18.52 17.06 15.54
CA GLU A 161 18.27 17.53 14.17
C GLU A 161 18.77 16.46 13.17
N GLY A 162 17.91 16.09 12.21
CA GLY A 162 18.14 15.00 11.26
C GLY A 162 17.82 13.59 11.78
N ALA A 163 17.50 13.43 13.07
CA ALA A 163 17.13 12.15 13.66
C ALA A 163 15.61 12.03 13.87
N ASP A 164 15.12 10.78 13.85
CA ASP A 164 13.74 10.44 14.16
C ASP A 164 13.50 10.46 15.68
N VAL A 165 12.67 11.39 16.14
CA VAL A 165 12.39 11.60 17.57
C VAL A 165 11.64 10.44 18.21
N VAL A 166 10.89 9.66 17.42
CA VAL A 166 10.22 8.43 17.90
C VAL A 166 11.25 7.39 18.28
N ARG A 167 12.25 7.18 17.41
CA ARG A 167 13.38 6.26 17.70
C ARG A 167 14.19 6.72 18.91
N LEU A 168 14.43 8.02 19.05
CA LEU A 168 15.16 8.56 20.19
C LEU A 168 14.39 8.35 21.51
N LEU A 169 13.08 8.60 21.52
CA LEU A 169 12.24 8.37 22.70
C LEU A 169 12.11 6.87 23.02
N ASN A 170 11.87 6.01 22.02
CA ASN A 170 11.85 4.56 22.19
C ASN A 170 13.18 4.03 22.75
N LYS A 171 14.32 4.59 22.31
CA LYS A 171 15.64 4.23 22.86
C LYS A 171 15.78 4.63 24.33
N ALA A 172 15.28 5.81 24.72
CA ALA A 172 15.30 6.28 26.10
C ALA A 172 14.39 5.43 27.01
N ILE A 173 13.18 5.10 26.56
CA ILE A 173 12.25 4.20 27.26
C ILE A 173 12.88 2.82 27.45
N LYS A 174 13.43 2.23 26.38
CA LYS A 174 14.10 0.92 26.42
C LYS A 174 15.31 0.90 27.35
N LYS A 175 16.09 1.99 27.39
CA LYS A 175 17.23 2.15 28.30
C LYS A 175 16.79 2.13 29.77
N ARG A 176 15.60 2.64 30.06
CA ARG A 176 15.02 2.69 31.40
C ARG A 176 14.47 1.33 31.85
N GLY A 177 13.70 0.66 30.99
CA GLY A 177 13.24 -0.73 31.17
C GLY A 177 12.17 -0.95 32.25
N ASP A 178 11.56 0.11 32.79
CA ASP A 178 10.54 0.05 33.86
C ASP A 178 9.08 0.10 33.35
N TYR A 179 8.86 0.34 32.05
CA TYR A 179 7.56 0.24 31.37
C TYR A 179 7.72 0.11 29.84
N ASP A 180 6.65 -0.31 29.16
CA ASP A 180 6.53 -0.29 27.71
C ASP A 180 5.61 0.87 27.29
N ALA A 181 5.95 1.55 26.20
CA ALA A 181 5.09 2.58 25.61
C ALA A 181 5.11 2.45 24.08
N ASP A 182 3.93 2.49 23.47
CA ASP A 182 3.78 2.34 22.03
C ASP A 182 3.48 3.69 21.38
N ILE A 183 4.50 4.32 20.79
CA ILE A 183 4.38 5.64 20.17
C ILE A 183 3.77 5.47 18.78
N MET A 184 2.46 5.68 18.68
CA MET A 184 1.68 5.44 17.46
C MET A 184 1.61 6.65 16.54
N ALA A 185 1.83 7.85 17.06
CA ALA A 185 1.70 9.08 16.29
C ALA A 185 2.60 10.21 16.83
N VAL A 186 3.20 10.96 15.91
CA VAL A 186 3.81 12.26 16.20
C VAL A 186 3.05 13.34 15.43
N VAL A 187 2.61 14.38 16.13
CA VAL A 187 1.86 15.49 15.54
C VAL A 187 2.43 16.83 15.99
N ASN A 188 2.29 17.85 15.14
CA ASN A 188 2.56 19.23 15.55
C ASN A 188 1.43 19.76 16.43
N ASP A 189 1.69 20.75 17.29
CA ASP A 189 0.68 21.37 18.16
C ASP A 189 -0.44 22.06 17.39
N THR A 190 -0.16 22.61 16.19
CA THR A 190 -1.20 23.10 15.29
C THR A 190 -2.17 21.99 14.90
N VAL A 191 -1.67 20.82 14.51
CA VAL A 191 -2.47 19.64 14.15
C VAL A 191 -3.28 19.17 15.35
N GLY A 192 -2.64 19.02 16.52
CA GLY A 192 -3.34 18.69 17.77
C GLY A 192 -4.46 19.68 18.08
N THR A 193 -4.23 20.99 17.90
CA THR A 193 -5.24 22.03 18.11
C THR A 193 -6.39 21.92 17.10
N MET A 194 -6.09 21.71 15.82
CA MET A 194 -7.12 21.50 14.79
C MET A 194 -8.00 20.30 15.10
N MET A 195 -7.39 19.19 15.55
CA MET A 195 -8.09 17.95 15.91
C MET A 195 -8.92 18.11 17.19
N THR A 196 -8.38 18.77 18.21
CA THR A 196 -9.12 19.10 19.45
C THR A 196 -10.39 19.89 19.13
N CYS A 197 -10.26 20.94 18.34
CA CYS A 197 -11.39 21.79 17.94
C CYS A 197 -12.31 21.10 16.91
N GLY A 198 -11.76 20.26 16.03
CA GLY A 198 -12.50 19.49 15.03
C GLY A 198 -13.43 18.44 15.65
N PHE A 199 -13.03 17.88 16.79
CA PHE A 199 -13.91 17.03 17.59
C PHE A 199 -15.18 17.77 18.03
N ASP A 200 -15.07 19.05 18.41
CA ASP A 200 -16.21 19.85 18.90
C ASP A 200 -16.95 20.58 17.76
N ASP A 201 -16.30 20.83 16.62
CA ASP A 201 -16.87 21.48 15.44
C ASP A 201 -16.33 20.87 14.14
N GLN A 202 -17.19 20.13 13.45
CA GLN A 202 -16.88 19.44 12.19
C GLN A 202 -16.55 20.37 11.01
N ARG A 203 -16.58 21.70 11.20
CA ARG A 203 -16.12 22.70 10.23
C ARG A 203 -14.67 23.15 10.47
N CYS A 204 -13.99 22.60 11.47
CA CYS A 204 -12.61 22.93 11.76
C CYS A 204 -11.70 22.44 10.63
N GLU A 205 -11.01 23.36 9.97
CA GLU A 205 -10.09 23.03 8.86
C GLU A 205 -8.73 23.70 9.01
N VAL A 206 -8.52 24.46 10.10
CA VAL A 206 -7.28 25.17 10.40
C VAL A 206 -6.96 25.03 11.88
N GLY A 207 -5.72 24.68 12.19
CA GLY A 207 -5.14 24.77 13.54
C GLY A 207 -4.16 25.93 13.60
N LEU A 208 -4.30 26.81 14.59
CA LEU A 208 -3.54 28.04 14.72
C LEU A 208 -2.89 28.13 16.10
N ILE A 209 -1.57 28.31 16.13
CA ILE A 209 -0.80 28.51 17.36
C ILE A 209 -0.24 29.93 17.40
N ILE A 210 -0.51 30.62 18.50
CA ILE A 210 0.04 31.96 18.81
C ILE A 210 0.44 31.99 20.30
N GLY A 211 1.59 31.41 20.62
CA GLY A 211 2.11 31.23 21.97
C GLY A 211 3.59 31.58 22.06
N THR A 212 4.41 30.67 22.59
CA THR A 212 5.89 30.82 22.56
C THR A 212 6.39 30.94 21.13
N GLY A 213 5.89 30.10 20.24
CA GLY A 213 6.05 30.24 18.79
C GLY A 213 4.74 30.67 18.11
N THR A 214 4.78 30.74 16.77
CA THR A 214 3.55 30.81 15.97
C THR A 214 3.65 29.88 14.77
N ASN A 215 2.56 29.15 14.52
CA ASN A 215 2.44 28.28 13.36
C ASN A 215 0.97 28.09 12.98
N ALA A 216 0.70 27.60 11.77
CA ALA A 216 -0.61 27.15 11.36
C ALA A 216 -0.54 25.85 10.54
N CYS A 217 -1.58 25.04 10.66
CA CYS A 217 -1.86 23.92 9.76
C CYS A 217 -3.26 24.04 9.18
N TYR A 218 -3.52 23.38 8.05
CA TYR A 218 -4.85 23.34 7.45
C TYR A 218 -5.07 22.09 6.60
N MET A 219 -6.33 21.76 6.30
CA MET A 219 -6.69 20.65 5.40
C MET A 219 -6.52 21.05 3.93
N GLU A 220 -5.53 20.47 3.24
CA GLU A 220 -5.28 20.65 1.80
C GLU A 220 -5.81 19.45 1.00
N GLU A 221 -6.14 19.66 -0.27
CA GLU A 221 -6.54 18.59 -1.19
C GLU A 221 -5.33 17.75 -1.59
N MET A 222 -5.45 16.42 -1.54
CA MET A 222 -4.33 15.50 -1.87
C MET A 222 -3.74 15.76 -3.26
N ARG A 223 -4.58 16.10 -4.24
CA ARG A 223 -4.16 16.46 -5.61
C ARG A 223 -3.26 17.69 -5.71
N HIS A 224 -3.10 18.48 -4.65
CA HIS A 224 -2.19 19.64 -4.60
C HIS A 224 -0.89 19.35 -3.84
N ILE A 225 -0.71 18.13 -3.31
CA ILE A 225 0.44 17.76 -2.47
C ILE A 225 1.37 16.86 -3.28
N ASP A 226 2.22 17.45 -4.11
CA ASP A 226 3.07 16.70 -5.06
C ASP A 226 4.06 15.73 -4.38
N LEU A 227 4.33 15.93 -3.10
CA LEU A 227 5.28 15.17 -2.29
C LEU A 227 4.69 13.89 -1.69
N VAL A 228 3.38 13.68 -1.80
CA VAL A 228 2.69 12.49 -1.31
C VAL A 228 1.97 11.83 -2.47
N GLU A 229 2.16 10.52 -2.66
CA GLU A 229 1.45 9.79 -3.70
C GLU A 229 -0.04 9.64 -3.34
N GLY A 230 -0.91 9.97 -4.29
CA GLY A 230 -2.36 9.90 -4.16
C GLY A 230 -3.06 11.23 -4.49
N ASP A 231 -4.30 11.16 -4.96
CA ASP A 231 -5.07 12.31 -5.42
C ASP A 231 -6.44 12.45 -4.71
N GLU A 232 -6.74 11.54 -3.78
CA GLU A 232 -8.06 11.38 -3.18
C GLU A 232 -8.14 11.97 -1.77
N GLY A 233 -9.23 12.69 -1.51
CA GLY A 233 -9.47 13.28 -0.19
C GLY A 233 -8.46 14.38 0.14
N ARG A 234 -8.19 14.53 1.43
CA ARG A 234 -7.44 15.66 1.97
C ARG A 234 -6.37 15.18 2.93
N MET A 235 -5.37 16.02 3.16
CA MET A 235 -4.39 15.82 4.22
C MET A 235 -4.11 17.16 4.91
N CYS A 236 -3.95 17.10 6.22
CA CYS A 236 -3.50 18.26 6.99
C CYS A 236 -2.05 18.58 6.62
N ILE A 237 -1.80 19.83 6.25
CA ILE A 237 -0.47 20.37 5.97
C ILE A 237 -0.06 21.27 7.12
N ASN A 238 1.11 21.02 7.67
CA ASN A 238 1.78 21.90 8.60
C ASN A 238 2.60 22.93 7.81
N THR A 239 2.21 24.21 7.84
CA THR A 239 2.85 25.22 7.00
C THR A 239 4.28 25.53 7.42
N GLU A 240 4.58 25.45 8.72
CA GLU A 240 5.80 25.99 9.32
C GLU A 240 6.02 27.47 8.93
N TRP A 241 4.95 28.27 8.99
CA TRP A 241 4.97 29.65 8.53
C TRP A 241 5.93 30.57 9.30
N GLY A 242 6.51 30.09 10.40
CA GLY A 242 7.42 30.87 11.22
C GLY A 242 8.68 31.25 10.44
N ALA A 243 9.08 30.38 9.49
CA ALA A 243 10.21 30.57 8.57
C ALA A 243 9.87 31.48 7.37
N PHE A 244 8.65 32.01 7.26
CA PHE A 244 8.31 32.94 6.18
C PHE A 244 9.24 34.17 6.23
N GLY A 245 9.84 34.52 5.10
CA GLY A 245 10.81 35.61 5.02
C GLY A 245 12.26 35.22 5.33
N ASP A 246 12.56 33.98 5.72
CA ASP A 246 13.94 33.50 5.98
C ASP A 246 14.84 33.59 4.72
N ASP A 247 14.25 33.71 3.54
CA ASP A 247 14.89 33.93 2.25
C ASP A 247 15.08 35.42 1.89
N GLY A 248 14.68 36.32 2.78
CA GLY A 248 14.73 37.77 2.60
C GLY A 248 13.45 38.39 2.00
N SER A 249 12.42 37.59 1.72
CA SER A 249 11.17 38.08 1.09
C SER A 249 10.34 39.05 1.95
N LEU A 250 10.71 39.26 3.21
CA LEU A 250 10.07 40.18 4.15
C LEU A 250 11.00 41.32 4.64
N GLU A 251 12.18 41.52 4.04
CA GLU A 251 13.13 42.53 4.51
C GLU A 251 12.59 43.96 4.48
N ASP A 252 11.64 44.24 3.58
CA ASP A 252 10.98 45.54 3.42
C ASP A 252 10.05 45.90 4.58
N ILE A 253 9.52 44.90 5.30
CA ILE A 253 8.68 45.11 6.49
C ILE A 253 9.43 44.89 7.81
N ARG A 254 10.66 44.36 7.76
CA ARG A 254 11.52 44.17 8.92
C ARG A 254 12.24 45.47 9.30
N THR A 255 12.17 45.80 10.58
CA THR A 255 12.81 46.98 11.16
C THR A 255 14.21 46.68 11.71
N GLU A 256 14.93 47.71 12.15
CA GLU A 256 16.21 47.54 12.85
C GLU A 256 16.06 46.70 14.14
N PHE A 257 14.93 46.82 14.84
CA PHE A 257 14.63 46.06 16.05
C PHE A 257 14.46 44.57 15.76
N ASP A 258 13.81 44.25 14.63
CA ASP A 258 13.62 42.87 14.16
C ASP A 258 14.96 42.22 13.76
N ARG A 259 15.94 43.01 13.29
CA ARG A 259 17.29 42.55 12.98
C ARG A 259 18.14 42.39 14.23
N GLU A 260 17.96 43.25 15.24
CA GLU A 260 18.68 43.14 16.51
C GLU A 260 18.23 41.94 17.34
N ILE A 261 16.91 41.72 17.46
CA ILE A 261 16.39 40.54 18.17
C ILE A 261 16.81 39.22 17.51
N ASP A 262 16.87 39.21 16.17
CA ASP A 262 17.33 38.06 15.39
C ASP A 262 18.81 37.74 15.64
N ARG A 263 19.69 38.75 15.58
CA ARG A 263 21.13 38.62 15.89
C ARG A 263 21.38 38.06 17.30
N GLY A 264 20.54 38.44 18.26
CA GLY A 264 20.66 37.96 19.64
C GLY A 264 19.93 36.64 19.93
N SER A 265 19.29 36.00 18.96
CA SER A 265 18.48 34.80 19.16
C SER A 265 19.30 33.50 19.13
N LEU A 266 18.68 32.37 19.52
CA LEU A 266 19.31 31.04 19.44
C LEU A 266 19.46 30.53 18.00
N ASN A 267 18.73 31.12 17.05
CA ASN A 267 18.67 30.72 15.65
C ASN A 267 18.70 31.93 14.71
N PRO A 268 19.81 32.70 14.65
CA PRO A 268 19.92 33.88 13.79
C PRO A 268 19.64 33.55 12.31
N GLY A 269 18.90 34.44 11.62
CA GLY A 269 18.53 34.26 10.21
C GLY A 269 17.45 33.20 9.96
N LYS A 270 16.83 32.67 11.02
CA LYS A 270 15.73 31.69 10.93
C LYS A 270 14.50 32.15 11.67
N GLN A 271 13.34 31.63 11.29
CA GLN A 271 12.07 31.93 11.94
C GLN A 271 11.76 33.45 11.99
N LEU A 272 12.07 34.17 10.92
CA LEU A 272 12.03 35.64 10.90
C LEU A 272 10.62 36.19 11.05
N PHE A 273 9.61 35.57 10.41
CA PHE A 273 8.21 35.93 10.61
C PHE A 273 7.74 35.65 12.04
N GLU A 274 8.09 34.48 12.58
CA GLU A 274 7.76 34.13 13.97
C GLU A 274 8.33 35.14 14.97
N LYS A 275 9.57 35.62 14.74
CA LYS A 275 10.23 36.65 15.56
C LYS A 275 9.51 38.00 15.59
N MET A 276 8.75 38.34 14.55
CA MET A 276 7.92 39.55 14.52
C MET A 276 6.57 39.39 15.23
N VAL A 277 6.19 38.15 15.57
CA VAL A 277 4.82 37.79 15.97
C VAL A 277 4.76 37.24 17.40
N SER A 278 5.52 36.19 17.70
CA SER A 278 5.20 35.30 18.81
C SER A 278 5.52 35.87 20.19
N GLY A 279 4.93 35.24 21.21
CA GLY A 279 5.09 35.64 22.61
C GLY A 279 6.50 35.43 23.18
N LEU A 280 7.39 34.68 22.52
CA LEU A 280 8.79 34.60 22.96
C LEU A 280 9.56 35.91 22.67
N TYR A 281 9.19 36.63 21.61
CA TYR A 281 9.96 37.75 21.08
C TYR A 281 9.32 39.11 21.36
N MET A 282 8.00 39.17 21.49
CA MET A 282 7.24 40.42 21.62
C MET A 282 7.73 41.35 22.76
N GLY A 283 7.95 40.81 23.96
CA GLY A 283 8.46 41.61 25.08
C GLY A 283 9.85 42.18 24.84
N GLU A 284 10.75 41.37 24.25
CA GLU A 284 12.12 41.80 23.95
C GLU A 284 12.15 42.84 22.82
N LEU A 285 11.28 42.71 21.83
CA LEU A 285 11.05 43.73 20.79
C LEU A 285 10.66 45.08 21.40
N VAL A 286 9.73 45.08 22.37
CA VAL A 286 9.39 46.30 23.11
C VAL A 286 10.60 46.83 23.86
N ARG A 287 11.35 45.99 24.59
CA ARG A 287 12.55 46.40 25.33
C ARG A 287 13.56 47.13 24.45
N LEU A 288 13.86 46.59 23.27
CA LEU A 288 14.81 47.18 22.32
C LEU A 288 14.36 48.55 21.84
N ILE A 289 13.07 48.73 21.57
CA ILE A 289 12.49 50.03 21.25
C ILE A 289 12.68 51.01 22.41
N LEU A 290 12.36 50.59 23.65
CA LEU A 290 12.51 51.42 24.83
C LEU A 290 13.96 51.84 25.08
N VAL A 291 14.92 50.92 24.87
CA VAL A 291 16.36 51.21 24.98
C VAL A 291 16.78 52.27 23.96
N LYS A 292 16.37 52.15 22.70
CA LYS A 292 16.72 53.13 21.66
C LYS A 292 16.09 54.49 21.95
N MET A 293 14.81 54.52 22.31
CA MET A 293 14.11 55.74 22.69
C MET A 293 14.73 56.43 23.92
N ALA A 294 15.15 55.66 24.93
CA ALA A 294 15.87 56.21 26.07
C ALA A 294 17.24 56.77 25.67
N LYS A 295 18.00 56.08 24.81
CA LYS A 295 19.28 56.61 24.27
C LYS A 295 19.12 57.92 23.51
N GLU A 296 17.98 58.12 22.87
CA GLU A 296 17.65 59.34 22.13
C GLU A 296 16.98 60.41 23.00
N GLY A 297 16.84 60.19 24.31
CA GLY A 297 16.22 61.13 25.25
C GLY A 297 14.70 61.26 25.12
N LEU A 298 14.05 60.36 24.38
CA LEU A 298 12.60 60.38 24.13
C LEU A 298 11.77 59.71 25.24
N LEU A 299 12.43 58.96 26.12
CA LEU A 299 11.84 58.33 27.30
C LEU A 299 12.76 58.50 28.50
N PHE A 300 12.16 58.55 29.69
CA PHE A 300 12.83 58.53 30.99
C PHE A 300 13.89 59.63 31.15
N GLU A 301 13.71 60.77 30.45
CA GLU A 301 14.68 61.88 30.42
C GLU A 301 16.10 61.43 29.99
N GLY A 302 16.20 60.37 29.18
CA GLY A 302 17.47 59.80 28.75
C GLY A 302 18.10 58.80 29.73
N ARG A 303 17.45 58.51 30.87
CA ARG A 303 17.95 57.58 31.87
C ARG A 303 17.91 56.14 31.36
N ILE A 304 19.04 55.46 31.46
CA ILE A 304 19.20 54.04 31.09
C ILE A 304 19.74 53.28 32.29
N THR A 305 19.15 52.12 32.59
CA THR A 305 19.54 51.25 33.69
C THR A 305 20.11 49.92 33.19
N PRO A 306 20.95 49.22 33.98
CA PRO A 306 21.41 47.88 33.65
C PRO A 306 20.25 46.90 33.39
N GLU A 307 19.16 47.01 34.16
CA GLU A 307 17.96 46.18 34.00
C GLU A 307 17.27 46.42 32.66
N LEU A 308 17.15 47.69 32.23
CA LEU A 308 16.58 48.02 30.91
C LEU A 308 17.45 47.50 29.77
N LEU A 309 18.78 47.51 29.94
CA LEU A 309 19.74 46.97 28.96
C LEU A 309 19.80 45.43 28.92
N THR A 310 19.36 44.76 29.98
CA THR A 310 19.43 43.31 30.10
C THR A 310 18.35 42.62 29.28
N LYS A 311 18.76 41.80 28.30
CA LYS A 311 17.88 40.96 27.48
C LYS A 311 16.91 40.14 28.34
N GLY A 312 15.64 40.11 27.96
CA GLY A 312 14.61 39.30 28.61
C GLY A 312 14.03 39.87 29.90
N LYS A 313 14.48 41.03 30.39
CA LYS A 313 13.87 41.69 31.57
C LYS A 313 12.49 42.29 31.31
N PHE A 314 12.15 42.56 30.05
CA PHE A 314 10.80 42.94 29.64
C PHE A 314 10.13 41.79 28.89
N GLU A 315 9.27 41.04 29.57
CA GLU A 315 8.61 39.86 29.02
C GLU A 315 7.26 40.22 28.36
N THR A 316 6.75 39.35 27.49
CA THR A 316 5.43 39.53 26.84
C THR A 316 4.27 39.61 27.85
N LYS A 317 4.39 38.97 29.03
CA LYS A 317 3.40 39.14 30.10
C LYS A 317 3.30 40.60 30.59
N HIS A 318 4.38 41.37 30.50
CA HIS A 318 4.40 42.80 30.81
C HIS A 318 3.63 43.60 29.75
N VAL A 319 3.82 43.29 28.46
CA VAL A 319 3.02 43.85 27.35
C VAL A 319 1.53 43.64 27.61
N SER A 320 1.13 42.40 27.89
CA SER A 320 -0.28 42.06 28.20
C SER A 320 -0.82 42.81 29.41
N ALA A 321 -0.02 42.99 30.46
CA ALA A 321 -0.43 43.71 31.67
C ALA A 321 -0.63 45.21 31.40
N ILE A 322 0.27 45.81 30.60
CA ILE A 322 0.25 47.23 30.22
C ILE A 322 -0.92 47.55 29.30
N GLU A 323 -1.38 46.61 28.47
CA GLU A 323 -2.52 46.81 27.56
C GLU A 323 -3.91 46.51 28.18
N LYS A 324 -3.97 46.31 29.50
CA LYS A 324 -5.26 46.20 30.21
C LYS A 324 -6.00 47.54 30.22
N SER A 325 -7.28 47.54 29.85
CA SER A 325 -8.06 48.78 29.66
C SER A 325 -8.20 49.65 30.92
N LYS A 326 -8.23 49.07 32.13
CA LYS A 326 -8.42 49.82 33.39
C LYS A 326 -7.14 50.08 34.16
N GLU A 327 -6.23 49.10 34.19
CA GLU A 327 -5.04 49.11 35.05
C GLU A 327 -3.73 49.29 34.27
N GLY A 328 -3.80 49.41 32.93
CA GLY A 328 -2.64 49.34 32.05
C GLY A 328 -1.54 50.34 32.38
N LEU A 329 -1.90 51.62 32.61
CA LEU A 329 -0.94 52.66 32.96
C LEU A 329 -0.33 52.46 34.35
N ASN A 330 -1.11 51.97 35.32
CA ASN A 330 -0.59 51.63 36.65
C ASN A 330 0.40 50.47 36.56
N LYS A 331 0.10 49.44 35.74
CA LYS A 331 1.03 48.34 35.47
C LYS A 331 2.27 48.79 34.72
N ALA A 332 2.15 49.72 33.77
CA ALA A 332 3.30 50.33 33.12
C ALA A 332 4.21 50.98 34.16
N LYS A 333 3.66 51.82 35.04
CA LYS A 333 4.42 52.44 36.13
C LYS A 333 5.12 51.41 37.01
N GLU A 334 4.39 50.43 37.53
CA GLU A 334 4.95 49.36 38.39
C GLU A 334 6.11 48.61 37.71
N ILE A 335 5.93 48.22 36.44
CA ILE A 335 6.91 47.42 35.69
C ILE A 335 8.15 48.26 35.38
N LEU A 336 7.96 49.48 34.90
CA LEU A 336 9.06 50.40 34.58
C LEU A 336 9.86 50.76 35.84
N THR A 337 9.21 51.04 36.97
CA THR A 337 9.92 51.27 38.24
C THR A 337 10.76 50.06 38.67
N ARG A 338 10.31 48.83 38.43
CA ARG A 338 11.12 47.62 38.71
C ARG A 338 12.32 47.45 37.78
N LEU A 339 12.34 48.13 36.64
CA LEU A 339 13.51 48.20 35.77
C LEU A 339 14.49 49.30 36.21
N GLY A 340 14.27 49.92 37.38
CA GLY A 340 15.17 50.93 37.94
C GLY A 340 15.05 52.31 37.29
N VAL A 341 14.13 52.50 36.33
CA VAL A 341 13.82 53.83 35.80
C VAL A 341 12.80 54.54 36.70
N GLU A 342 12.75 55.86 36.62
CA GLU A 342 11.75 56.70 37.30
C GLU A 342 10.73 57.19 36.26
N PRO A 343 9.71 56.37 35.92
CA PRO A 343 8.81 56.70 34.81
C PRO A 343 7.86 57.85 35.19
N SER A 344 7.80 58.86 34.33
CA SER A 344 6.74 59.88 34.36
C SER A 344 5.40 59.28 33.92
N HIS A 345 4.32 60.06 34.08
CA HIS A 345 3.02 59.65 33.53
C HIS A 345 3.04 59.57 32.00
N GLU A 346 3.76 60.49 31.34
CA GLU A 346 3.93 60.50 29.89
C GLU A 346 4.74 59.30 29.38
N ASP A 347 5.79 58.88 30.12
CA ASP A 347 6.53 57.66 29.81
C ASP A 347 5.62 56.43 29.86
N CYS A 348 4.74 56.34 30.85
CA CYS A 348 3.80 55.22 30.97
C CYS A 348 2.84 55.16 29.76
N ILE A 349 2.35 56.32 29.30
CA ILE A 349 1.49 56.42 28.10
C ILE A 349 2.29 56.03 26.86
N ALA A 350 3.50 56.55 26.69
CA ALA A 350 4.36 56.26 25.55
C ALA A 350 4.69 54.77 25.47
N VAL A 351 5.10 54.14 26.58
CA VAL A 351 5.39 52.70 26.67
C VAL A 351 4.16 51.87 26.37
N GLN A 352 2.98 52.24 26.89
CA GLN A 352 1.72 51.55 26.55
C GLN A 352 1.40 51.63 25.06
N HIS A 353 1.69 52.76 24.42
CA HIS A 353 1.48 52.93 22.98
C HIS A 353 2.48 52.13 22.15
N VAL A 354 3.74 52.03 22.58
CA VAL A 354 4.74 51.12 21.99
C VAL A 354 4.27 49.67 22.07
N CYS A 355 3.84 49.21 23.26
CA CYS A 355 3.25 47.87 23.45
C CYS A 355 2.11 47.62 22.47
N THR A 356 1.20 48.58 22.36
CA THR A 356 0.05 48.53 21.45
C THR A 356 0.48 48.36 19.99
N ILE A 357 1.45 49.13 19.50
CA ILE A 357 1.92 49.04 18.11
C ILE A 357 2.55 47.67 17.85
N VAL A 358 3.42 47.20 18.73
CA VAL A 358 4.11 45.90 18.55
C VAL A 358 3.12 44.74 18.57
N SER A 359 2.19 44.70 19.53
CA SER A 359 1.20 43.62 19.62
C SER A 359 0.16 43.67 18.49
N PHE A 360 -0.20 44.88 18.03
CA PHE A 360 -1.12 45.05 16.89
C PHE A 360 -0.47 44.65 15.56
N ARG A 361 0.82 44.96 15.36
CA ARG A 361 1.59 44.49 14.20
C ARG A 361 1.59 42.96 14.14
N SER A 362 1.87 42.31 15.27
CA SER A 362 1.84 40.85 15.39
C SER A 362 0.46 40.28 15.01
N ALA A 363 -0.63 40.83 15.56
CA ALA A 363 -1.99 40.41 15.20
C ALA A 363 -2.33 40.62 13.71
N ASN A 364 -1.87 41.72 13.10
CA ASN A 364 -2.08 42.02 11.69
C ASN A 364 -1.30 41.07 10.76
N LEU A 365 -0.06 40.74 11.09
CA LEU A 365 0.76 39.82 10.32
C LEU A 365 0.13 38.41 10.29
N VAL A 366 -0.30 37.90 11.46
CA VAL A 366 -1.03 36.63 11.54
C VAL A 366 -2.35 36.69 10.77
N ALA A 367 -3.07 37.81 10.83
CA ALA A 367 -4.30 37.97 10.06
C ALA A 367 -4.07 37.83 8.54
N SER A 368 -2.92 38.29 8.06
CA SER A 368 -2.55 38.26 6.64
C SER A 368 -2.21 36.85 6.17
N THR A 369 -1.35 36.13 6.90
CA THR A 369 -0.99 34.74 6.57
C THR A 369 -2.16 33.78 6.76
N LEU A 370 -3.00 33.99 7.79
CA LEU A 370 -4.26 33.25 7.94
C LEU A 370 -5.23 33.56 6.79
N GLY A 371 -5.32 34.81 6.34
CA GLY A 371 -6.14 35.20 5.19
C GLY A 371 -5.75 34.46 3.91
N ALA A 372 -4.47 34.21 3.68
CA ALA A 372 -3.99 33.41 2.55
C ALA A 372 -4.45 31.95 2.64
N ILE A 373 -4.36 31.32 3.82
CA ILE A 373 -4.88 29.96 4.06
C ILE A 373 -6.39 29.90 3.80
N LEU A 374 -7.15 30.88 4.30
CA LEU A 374 -8.60 30.95 4.11
C LEU A 374 -8.97 31.13 2.62
N ASN A 375 -8.24 31.98 1.89
CA ASN A 375 -8.43 32.11 0.44
C ASN A 375 -8.09 30.81 -0.29
N GLN A 376 -7.05 30.09 0.13
CA GLN A 376 -6.70 28.78 -0.44
C GLN A 376 -7.82 27.76 -0.20
N LEU A 377 -8.35 27.65 1.03
CA LEU A 377 -9.48 26.78 1.36
C LEU A 377 -10.74 27.11 0.56
N ARG A 378 -11.03 28.40 0.38
CA ARG A 378 -12.17 28.85 -0.43
C ARG A 378 -12.03 28.39 -1.87
N ASP A 379 -10.86 28.60 -2.45
CA ASP A 379 -10.58 28.31 -3.85
C ASP A 379 -10.53 26.79 -4.09
N ASN A 380 -9.99 26.00 -3.16
CA ASN A 380 -10.03 24.53 -3.18
C ASN A 380 -11.47 23.99 -3.23
N LYS A 381 -12.38 24.58 -2.45
CA LYS A 381 -13.80 24.23 -2.41
C LYS A 381 -14.59 24.76 -3.61
N GLY A 382 -14.01 25.67 -4.39
CA GLY A 382 -14.67 26.31 -5.53
C GLY A 382 -15.93 27.11 -5.15
N VAL A 383 -15.96 27.70 -3.95
CA VAL A 383 -17.14 28.42 -3.43
C VAL A 383 -16.94 29.93 -3.43
N GLY A 384 -18.00 30.69 -3.71
CA GLY A 384 -17.95 32.16 -3.67
C GLY A 384 -17.80 32.73 -2.25
N ARG A 385 -18.24 32.00 -1.22
CA ARG A 385 -18.04 32.35 0.19
C ARG A 385 -17.59 31.13 0.99
N LEU A 386 -16.55 31.30 1.81
CA LEU A 386 -16.05 30.25 2.68
C LEU A 386 -16.77 30.29 4.03
N ARG A 387 -17.13 29.12 4.55
CA ARG A 387 -17.51 28.94 5.96
C ARG A 387 -16.59 27.91 6.58
N THR A 388 -15.89 28.29 7.65
CA THR A 388 -14.89 27.42 8.29
C THR A 388 -14.68 27.80 9.75
N THR A 389 -14.11 26.86 10.51
CA THR A 389 -13.67 27.06 11.89
C THR A 389 -12.15 26.99 11.97
N VAL A 390 -11.55 27.93 12.70
CA VAL A 390 -10.13 27.96 13.03
C VAL A 390 -10.01 27.60 14.51
N GLY A 391 -9.41 26.45 14.80
CA GLY A 391 -9.03 26.06 16.16
C GLY A 391 -7.79 26.85 16.57
N VAL A 392 -7.83 27.51 17.73
CA VAL A 392 -6.73 28.38 18.19
C VAL A 392 -6.23 27.95 19.56
N ASP A 393 -4.91 27.94 19.74
CA ASP A 393 -4.25 27.86 21.03
C ASP A 393 -3.02 28.79 21.08
N GLY A 394 -2.46 28.96 22.27
CA GLY A 394 -1.24 29.72 22.53
C GLY A 394 -1.43 30.78 23.61
N SER A 395 -0.40 30.93 24.43
CA SER A 395 -0.41 31.83 25.59
C SER A 395 -0.62 33.30 25.23
N LEU A 396 -0.05 33.79 24.12
CA LEU A 396 -0.21 35.18 23.69
C LEU A 396 -1.67 35.45 23.29
N TYR A 397 -2.27 34.57 22.50
CA TYR A 397 -3.67 34.71 22.10
C TYR A 397 -4.64 34.62 23.29
N LYS A 398 -4.39 33.67 24.21
CA LYS A 398 -5.23 33.44 25.40
C LYS A 398 -5.15 34.58 26.43
N MET A 399 -3.94 35.06 26.71
CA MET A 399 -3.69 35.91 27.88
C MET A 399 -3.65 37.40 27.56
N HIS A 400 -3.42 37.80 26.31
CA HIS A 400 -3.32 39.21 25.94
C HIS A 400 -4.71 39.85 25.76
N PRO A 401 -5.04 40.93 26.49
CA PRO A 401 -6.42 41.43 26.61
C PRO A 401 -7.03 41.95 25.30
N GLN A 402 -6.18 42.36 24.35
CA GLN A 402 -6.63 42.95 23.08
C GLN A 402 -6.35 42.09 21.85
N TYR A 403 -5.53 41.04 21.96
CA TYR A 403 -4.90 40.41 20.80
C TYR A 403 -5.91 39.68 19.93
N ALA A 404 -6.70 38.77 20.52
CA ALA A 404 -7.72 38.00 19.80
C ALA A 404 -8.71 38.92 19.08
N ARG A 405 -9.21 39.97 19.76
CA ARG A 405 -10.13 40.94 19.18
C ARG A 405 -9.55 41.63 17.94
N ARG A 406 -8.29 42.04 18.00
CA ARG A 406 -7.59 42.73 16.90
C ARG A 406 -7.35 41.79 15.72
N LEU A 407 -6.84 40.58 15.99
CA LEU A 407 -6.65 39.52 15.01
C LEU A 407 -7.97 39.24 14.27
N HIS A 408 -9.05 38.95 14.99
CA HIS A 408 -10.34 38.63 14.37
C HIS A 408 -10.88 39.77 13.53
N LYS A 409 -10.76 41.02 14.01
CA LYS A 409 -11.21 42.20 13.28
C LYS A 409 -10.43 42.39 11.98
N THR A 410 -9.10 42.26 12.03
CA THR A 410 -8.26 42.39 10.83
C THR A 410 -8.49 41.24 9.87
N THR A 411 -8.56 39.98 10.33
CA THR A 411 -8.85 38.83 9.44
C THR A 411 -10.18 39.02 8.71
N ARG A 412 -11.28 39.36 9.39
CA ARG A 412 -12.57 39.58 8.73
C ARG A 412 -12.56 40.73 7.73
N ARG A 413 -11.70 41.73 7.94
CA ARG A 413 -11.52 42.85 7.01
C ARG A 413 -10.74 42.44 5.76
N LEU A 414 -9.68 41.63 5.92
CA LEU A 414 -8.82 41.18 4.82
C LEU A 414 -9.47 40.08 3.96
N VAL A 415 -10.35 39.26 4.54
CA VAL A 415 -11.08 38.19 3.82
C VAL A 415 -12.61 38.33 3.99
N PRO A 416 -13.23 39.36 3.37
CA PRO A 416 -14.65 39.67 3.57
C PRO A 416 -15.60 38.56 3.08
N ASP A 417 -15.15 37.71 2.16
CA ASP A 417 -15.93 36.58 1.63
C ASP A 417 -15.83 35.31 2.49
N SER A 418 -15.34 35.41 3.73
CA SER A 418 -15.19 34.28 4.65
C SER A 418 -15.94 34.49 5.97
N GLU A 419 -16.87 33.59 6.29
CA GLU A 419 -17.47 33.45 7.62
C GLU A 419 -16.59 32.54 8.48
N VAL A 420 -15.72 33.17 9.29
CA VAL A 420 -14.74 32.48 10.12
C VAL A 420 -15.18 32.44 11.58
N ARG A 421 -15.33 31.22 12.12
CA ARG A 421 -15.46 30.97 13.56
C ARG A 421 -14.09 30.71 14.15
N PHE A 422 -13.70 31.44 15.19
CA PHE A 422 -12.51 31.13 15.98
C PHE A 422 -12.93 30.34 17.21
N LEU A 423 -12.43 29.12 17.35
CA LEU A 423 -12.72 28.24 18.48
C LEU A 423 -11.46 28.06 19.32
N LEU A 424 -11.54 28.40 20.61
CA LEU A 424 -10.41 28.25 21.53
C LEU A 424 -10.29 26.79 21.97
N SER A 425 -9.09 26.23 21.88
CA SER A 425 -8.79 24.92 22.47
C SER A 425 -8.53 25.08 23.98
N GLU A 426 -9.50 24.73 24.82
CA GLU A 426 -9.37 24.81 26.28
C GLU A 426 -8.40 23.75 26.84
N SER A 427 -8.44 22.54 26.28
CA SER A 427 -7.64 21.39 26.72
C SER A 427 -6.28 21.24 26.00
N GLY A 428 -5.95 22.18 25.10
CA GLY A 428 -4.71 22.19 24.35
C GLY A 428 -4.63 21.15 23.23
N SER A 429 -3.41 20.80 22.83
CA SER A 429 -3.12 19.84 21.76
C SER A 429 -3.34 18.37 22.18
N GLY A 430 -3.33 18.07 23.48
CA GLY A 430 -3.40 16.70 24.01
C GLY A 430 -4.65 15.91 23.62
N LYS A 431 -5.85 16.55 23.61
CA LYS A 431 -7.10 15.90 23.15
C LYS A 431 -6.97 15.50 21.69
N GLY A 432 -6.51 16.40 20.82
CA GLY A 432 -6.35 16.14 19.41
C GLY A 432 -5.27 15.10 19.10
N ALA A 433 -4.14 15.11 19.82
CA ALA A 433 -3.11 14.08 19.70
C ALA A 433 -3.67 12.69 20.05
N ALA A 434 -4.52 12.58 21.08
CA ALA A 434 -5.20 11.34 21.41
C ALA A 434 -6.17 10.89 20.30
N MET A 435 -6.89 11.80 19.63
CA MET A 435 -7.75 11.43 18.49
C MET A 435 -6.94 10.88 17.31
N VAL A 436 -5.81 11.52 16.97
CA VAL A 436 -4.92 11.01 15.91
C VAL A 436 -4.35 9.64 16.31
N THR A 437 -3.99 9.48 17.58
CA THR A 437 -3.51 8.22 18.15
C THR A 437 -4.58 7.12 18.06
N ALA A 438 -5.84 7.44 18.32
CA ALA A 438 -6.96 6.50 18.21
C ALA A 438 -7.11 5.97 16.78
N VAL A 439 -6.99 6.85 15.77
CA VAL A 439 -7.04 6.47 14.36
C VAL A 439 -5.82 5.65 13.97
N ALA A 440 -4.61 6.07 14.37
CA ALA A 440 -3.37 5.34 14.11
C ALA A 440 -3.41 3.93 14.72
N TYR A 441 -3.87 3.80 15.96
CA TYR A 441 -4.05 2.52 16.65
C TYR A 441 -5.03 1.62 15.91
N ARG A 442 -6.19 2.16 15.48
CA ARG A 442 -7.18 1.40 14.69
C ARG A 442 -6.59 0.86 13.39
N LEU A 443 -5.83 1.69 12.66
CA LEU A 443 -5.18 1.30 11.41
C LEU A 443 -4.09 0.25 11.64
N SER A 444 -3.31 0.39 12.71
CA SER A 444 -2.29 -0.60 13.10
C SER A 444 -2.91 -1.95 13.42
N GLU A 445 -3.99 -1.98 14.21
CA GLU A 445 -4.72 -3.21 14.51
C GLU A 445 -5.35 -3.84 13.26
N GLN A 446 -5.90 -3.02 12.37
CA GLN A 446 -6.39 -3.50 11.08
C GLN A 446 -5.28 -4.16 10.25
N HIS A 447 -4.10 -3.54 10.14
CA HIS A 447 -2.96 -4.12 9.44
C HIS A 447 -2.50 -5.43 10.09
N ARG A 448 -2.38 -5.50 11.42
CA ARG A 448 -2.04 -6.73 12.14
C ARG A 448 -3.00 -7.87 11.80
N LEU A 449 -4.30 -7.58 11.81
CA LEU A 449 -5.36 -8.55 11.50
C LEU A 449 -5.35 -9.00 10.03
N ILE A 450 -5.00 -8.12 9.10
CA ILE A 450 -4.76 -8.46 7.69
C ILE A 450 -3.55 -9.38 7.58
N ASP A 451 -2.43 -9.03 8.21
CA ASP A 451 -1.18 -9.80 8.17
C ASP A 451 -1.34 -11.18 8.78
N GLU A 452 -2.07 -11.32 9.88
CA GLU A 452 -2.40 -12.60 10.50
C GLU A 452 -3.20 -13.50 9.54
N THR A 453 -4.16 -12.92 8.83
CA THR A 453 -4.95 -13.65 7.83
C THR A 453 -4.07 -14.10 6.66
N LEU A 454 -3.20 -13.20 6.17
CA LEU A 454 -2.31 -13.49 5.03
C LEU A 454 -1.11 -14.37 5.43
N ALA A 455 -0.80 -14.52 6.72
CA ALA A 455 0.24 -15.41 7.20
C ALA A 455 -0.07 -16.89 6.90
N GLU A 456 -1.36 -17.28 6.86
CA GLU A 456 -1.76 -18.65 6.47
C GLU A 456 -1.35 -19.01 5.03
N PHE A 457 -1.10 -18.02 4.17
CA PHE A 457 -0.64 -18.22 2.79
C PHE A 457 0.89 -18.31 2.68
N LYS A 458 1.64 -18.00 3.74
CA LYS A 458 3.11 -18.03 3.75
C LYS A 458 3.58 -19.45 4.05
N LEU A 459 4.10 -20.13 3.02
CA LEU A 459 4.70 -21.45 3.19
C LEU A 459 6.18 -21.34 3.54
N THR A 460 6.58 -22.01 4.62
CA THR A 460 7.98 -22.15 5.00
C THR A 460 8.71 -23.12 4.06
N HIS A 461 10.04 -23.01 4.00
CA HIS A 461 10.87 -23.94 3.24
C HIS A 461 10.63 -25.41 3.65
N GLU A 462 10.45 -25.67 4.95
CA GLU A 462 10.13 -27.00 5.46
C GLU A 462 8.76 -27.51 4.99
N GLN A 463 7.73 -26.67 5.04
CA GLN A 463 6.41 -27.03 4.51
C GLN A 463 6.49 -27.36 3.02
N LEU A 464 7.25 -26.60 2.23
CA LEU A 464 7.45 -26.86 0.81
C LEU A 464 8.19 -28.19 0.55
N LEU A 465 9.20 -28.54 1.35
CA LEU A 465 9.85 -29.85 1.29
C LEU A 465 8.88 -30.99 1.63
N GLN A 466 7.96 -30.78 2.59
CA GLN A 466 6.92 -31.78 2.89
C GLN A 466 5.93 -31.92 1.72
N VAL A 467 5.52 -30.82 1.08
CA VAL A 467 4.67 -30.86 -0.12
C VAL A 467 5.37 -31.65 -1.23
N LYS A 468 6.65 -31.37 -1.51
CA LYS A 468 7.47 -32.13 -2.47
C LYS A 468 7.49 -33.62 -2.14
N LYS A 469 7.75 -33.98 -0.87
CA LYS A 469 7.80 -35.38 -0.40
C LYS A 469 6.45 -36.08 -0.58
N ARG A 470 5.35 -35.42 -0.23
CA ARG A 470 3.98 -35.94 -0.39
C ARG A 470 3.63 -36.13 -1.87
N MET A 471 3.98 -35.16 -2.73
CA MET A 471 3.82 -35.30 -4.18
C MET A 471 4.57 -36.53 -4.68
N ARG A 472 5.84 -36.72 -4.29
CA ARG A 472 6.61 -37.90 -4.69
C ARG A 472 5.93 -39.21 -4.26
N ALA A 473 5.43 -39.28 -3.02
CA ALA A 473 4.73 -40.48 -2.55
C ALA A 473 3.45 -40.78 -3.34
N GLU A 474 2.67 -39.76 -3.70
CA GLU A 474 1.47 -39.91 -4.53
C GLU A 474 1.81 -40.34 -5.97
N MET A 475 2.91 -39.84 -6.55
CA MET A 475 3.41 -40.32 -7.84
C MET A 475 3.74 -41.82 -7.80
N GLU A 476 4.43 -42.29 -6.75
CA GLU A 476 4.73 -43.72 -6.58
C GLU A 476 3.44 -44.55 -6.41
N ALA A 477 2.45 -44.04 -5.68
CA ALA A 477 1.17 -44.71 -5.49
C ALA A 477 0.37 -44.83 -6.80
N GLY A 478 0.41 -43.80 -7.65
CA GLY A 478 -0.23 -43.79 -8.96
C GLY A 478 0.42 -44.73 -9.98
N LEU A 479 1.74 -44.94 -9.91
CA LEU A 479 2.45 -45.82 -10.84
C LEU A 479 2.29 -47.32 -10.51
N LYS A 480 2.13 -47.66 -9.22
CA LYS A 480 2.05 -49.05 -8.75
C LYS A 480 0.68 -49.66 -8.97
N LYS A 481 0.64 -50.87 -9.53
CA LYS A 481 -0.60 -51.58 -9.89
C LYS A 481 -1.51 -51.83 -8.68
N LYS A 482 -0.92 -52.12 -7.52
CA LYS A 482 -1.66 -52.40 -6.28
C LYS A 482 -2.36 -51.16 -5.69
N THR A 483 -1.86 -49.96 -5.96
CA THR A 483 -2.35 -48.71 -5.33
C THR A 483 -2.99 -47.75 -6.33
N HIS A 484 -2.84 -47.97 -7.63
CA HIS A 484 -3.33 -47.11 -8.71
C HIS A 484 -4.83 -46.78 -8.62
N GLU A 485 -5.67 -47.77 -8.28
CA GLU A 485 -7.12 -47.57 -8.21
C GLU A 485 -7.51 -46.51 -7.17
N THR A 486 -6.87 -46.53 -6.00
CA THR A 486 -7.18 -45.62 -4.88
C THR A 486 -6.38 -44.33 -4.91
N ALA A 487 -5.23 -44.31 -5.60
CA ALA A 487 -4.38 -43.14 -5.79
C ALA A 487 -5.14 -41.95 -6.40
N LYS A 488 -4.81 -40.73 -5.96
CA LYS A 488 -5.43 -39.50 -6.46
C LYS A 488 -4.64 -38.88 -7.60
N VAL A 489 -3.32 -38.86 -7.49
CA VAL A 489 -2.44 -38.57 -8.64
C VAL A 489 -2.39 -39.84 -9.49
N LYS A 490 -3.02 -39.81 -10.66
CA LYS A 490 -3.33 -41.02 -11.42
C LYS A 490 -2.16 -41.59 -12.22
N MET A 491 -1.19 -40.76 -12.60
CA MET A 491 0.01 -41.21 -13.34
C MET A 491 -0.38 -42.03 -14.59
N LEU A 492 -1.23 -41.45 -15.43
CA LEU A 492 -1.85 -42.08 -16.58
C LEU A 492 -0.80 -42.32 -17.70
N PRO A 493 -0.64 -43.56 -18.18
CA PRO A 493 0.21 -43.86 -19.34
C PRO A 493 -0.33 -43.19 -20.60
N THR A 494 0.55 -42.55 -21.38
CA THR A 494 0.15 -41.80 -22.60
C THR A 494 0.39 -42.55 -23.90
N PHE A 495 1.09 -43.69 -23.82
CA PHE A 495 1.58 -44.47 -24.96
C PHE A 495 2.59 -43.75 -25.87
N VAL A 496 3.03 -42.54 -25.50
CA VAL A 496 4.15 -41.85 -26.16
C VAL A 496 5.47 -42.36 -25.55
N ARG A 497 6.22 -43.18 -26.30
CA ARG A 497 7.42 -43.89 -25.80
C ARG A 497 8.75 -43.17 -26.07
N SER A 498 8.75 -42.13 -26.88
CA SER A 498 9.94 -41.36 -27.23
C SER A 498 9.59 -39.92 -27.52
N THR A 499 10.51 -39.01 -27.21
CA THR A 499 10.51 -37.63 -27.72
C THR A 499 10.82 -37.60 -29.22
N PRO A 500 10.62 -36.46 -29.91
CA PRO A 500 10.95 -36.35 -31.32
C PRO A 500 12.44 -36.59 -31.57
N ASP A 501 12.78 -37.34 -32.62
CA ASP A 501 14.16 -37.64 -33.02
C ASP A 501 14.62 -36.80 -34.24
N GLY A 502 13.69 -36.07 -34.85
CA GLY A 502 13.89 -35.23 -36.01
C GLY A 502 13.76 -35.94 -37.35
N THR A 503 13.32 -37.20 -37.35
CA THR A 503 12.92 -37.92 -38.56
C THR A 503 11.46 -37.67 -38.94
N GLU A 504 10.67 -37.04 -38.06
CA GLU A 504 9.26 -36.74 -38.28
C GLU A 504 9.06 -35.90 -39.54
N ASN A 505 8.16 -36.33 -40.43
CA ASN A 505 7.88 -35.67 -41.70
C ASN A 505 6.47 -35.99 -42.18
N GLY A 506 5.72 -34.97 -42.60
CA GLY A 506 4.37 -35.14 -43.14
C GLY A 506 3.50 -33.90 -42.92
N ASP A 507 2.26 -34.00 -43.37
CA ASP A 507 1.21 -33.00 -43.15
C ASP A 507 0.17 -33.61 -42.20
N PHE A 508 -0.06 -32.93 -41.09
CA PHE A 508 -0.86 -33.44 -39.98
C PHE A 508 -1.93 -32.43 -39.60
N LEU A 509 -3.12 -32.91 -39.26
CA LEU A 509 -4.10 -32.12 -38.53
C LEU A 509 -3.86 -32.27 -37.03
N ALA A 510 -4.11 -31.20 -36.29
CA ALA A 510 -4.18 -31.26 -34.84
C ALA A 510 -5.43 -30.56 -34.33
N LEU A 511 -6.06 -31.14 -33.31
CA LEU A 511 -7.14 -30.52 -32.56
C LEU A 511 -6.61 -30.14 -31.18
N ASP A 512 -7.04 -29.00 -30.66
CA ASP A 512 -6.68 -28.54 -29.32
C ASP A 512 -7.91 -28.11 -28.55
N LEU A 513 -8.35 -29.00 -27.65
CA LEU A 513 -9.53 -28.86 -26.82
C LEU A 513 -9.16 -28.95 -25.34
N GLY A 514 -9.20 -27.82 -24.64
CA GLY A 514 -8.92 -27.78 -23.20
C GLY A 514 -9.55 -26.63 -22.42
N GLY A 515 -10.26 -25.73 -23.09
CA GLY A 515 -10.95 -24.57 -22.53
C GLY A 515 -12.03 -24.07 -23.50
N THR A 516 -12.46 -22.81 -23.37
CA THR A 516 -13.50 -22.21 -24.23
C THR A 516 -13.04 -21.93 -25.67
N ASN A 517 -11.73 -21.84 -25.89
CA ASN A 517 -11.13 -21.66 -27.21
C ASN A 517 -10.66 -23.01 -27.73
N PHE A 518 -11.39 -23.56 -28.68
CA PHE A 518 -11.02 -24.74 -29.44
C PHE A 518 -10.18 -24.33 -30.65
N ARG A 519 -9.14 -25.09 -30.99
CA ARG A 519 -8.34 -24.81 -32.19
C ARG A 519 -8.26 -26.03 -33.10
N VAL A 520 -8.37 -25.77 -34.40
CA VAL A 520 -8.03 -26.73 -35.45
C VAL A 520 -6.76 -26.22 -36.14
N LEU A 521 -5.79 -27.11 -36.32
CA LEU A 521 -4.48 -26.77 -36.86
C LEU A 521 -4.10 -27.69 -38.03
N LEU A 522 -3.40 -27.13 -39.01
CA LEU A 522 -2.64 -27.85 -40.02
C LEU A 522 -1.15 -27.63 -39.73
N VAL A 523 -0.41 -28.71 -39.52
CA VAL A 523 1.01 -28.69 -39.20
C VAL A 523 1.78 -29.47 -40.27
N LYS A 524 2.65 -28.77 -41.00
CA LYS A 524 3.51 -29.37 -42.01
C LYS A 524 4.92 -29.47 -41.45
N ILE A 525 5.35 -30.72 -41.22
CA ILE A 525 6.67 -31.03 -40.70
C ILE A 525 7.52 -31.54 -41.86
N ARG A 526 8.71 -30.97 -42.03
CA ARG A 526 9.68 -31.44 -43.03
C ARG A 526 11.00 -31.81 -42.34
N SER A 527 11.43 -33.06 -42.56
CA SER A 527 12.74 -33.55 -42.13
C SER A 527 13.78 -33.36 -43.25
N GLY A 528 15.07 -33.26 -42.88
CA GLY A 528 16.17 -33.07 -43.83
C GLY A 528 17.26 -32.12 -43.32
N LYS A 529 18.08 -31.57 -44.24
CA LYS A 529 19.21 -30.66 -43.90
C LYS A 529 18.77 -29.38 -43.17
N ARG A 530 17.51 -28.95 -43.36
CA ARG A 530 16.86 -27.88 -42.61
C ARG A 530 15.52 -28.42 -42.11
N ARG A 531 15.39 -28.56 -40.79
CA ARG A 531 14.12 -28.87 -40.14
C ARG A 531 13.22 -27.66 -40.22
N THR A 532 12.00 -27.82 -40.72
CA THR A 532 11.02 -26.74 -40.79
C THR A 532 9.66 -27.23 -40.35
N VAL A 533 8.97 -26.43 -39.56
CA VAL A 533 7.58 -26.65 -39.15
C VAL A 533 6.78 -25.42 -39.57
N GLU A 534 5.80 -25.63 -40.44
CA GLU A 534 4.84 -24.61 -40.85
C GLU A 534 3.48 -24.93 -40.20
N MET A 535 2.89 -23.94 -39.53
CA MET A 535 1.64 -24.11 -38.80
C MET A 535 0.60 -23.09 -39.23
N HIS A 536 -0.61 -23.58 -39.50
CA HIS A 536 -1.81 -22.78 -39.71
C HIS A 536 -2.84 -23.19 -38.70
N ASN A 537 -3.58 -22.25 -38.11
CA ASN A 537 -4.64 -22.56 -37.16
C ASN A 537 -5.82 -21.59 -37.27
N LYS A 538 -6.97 -22.04 -36.79
CA LYS A 538 -8.16 -21.20 -36.59
C LYS A 538 -8.76 -21.51 -35.23
N ILE A 539 -9.17 -20.46 -34.53
CA ILE A 539 -9.78 -20.54 -33.20
C ILE A 539 -11.30 -20.54 -33.37
N TYR A 540 -11.97 -21.42 -32.65
CA TYR A 540 -13.40 -21.58 -32.60
C TYR A 540 -13.87 -21.46 -31.15
N ALA A 541 -14.94 -20.70 -30.93
CA ALA A 541 -15.58 -20.66 -29.63
C ALA A 541 -16.45 -21.91 -29.44
N ILE A 542 -16.44 -22.47 -28.23
CA ILE A 542 -17.44 -23.47 -27.82
C ILE A 542 -18.44 -22.75 -26.90
N PRO A 543 -19.70 -22.58 -27.33
CA PRO A 543 -20.74 -21.99 -26.49
C PRO A 543 -20.92 -22.77 -25.19
N ILE A 544 -21.27 -22.09 -24.09
CA ILE A 544 -21.41 -22.74 -22.78
C ILE A 544 -22.53 -23.79 -22.78
N GLU A 545 -23.57 -23.56 -23.59
CA GLU A 545 -24.69 -24.47 -23.78
C GLU A 545 -24.22 -25.78 -24.43
N VAL A 546 -23.20 -25.72 -25.29
CA VAL A 546 -22.57 -26.90 -25.91
C VAL A 546 -21.58 -27.57 -24.94
N MET A 547 -20.78 -26.79 -24.20
CA MET A 547 -19.84 -27.33 -23.20
C MET A 547 -20.54 -28.11 -22.07
N GLN A 548 -21.81 -27.80 -21.81
CA GLN A 548 -22.65 -28.39 -20.76
C GLN A 548 -23.88 -29.13 -21.34
N GLY A 549 -23.94 -29.31 -22.66
CA GLY A 549 -25.02 -30.00 -23.36
C GLY A 549 -24.80 -31.51 -23.41
N THR A 550 -25.10 -32.13 -24.53
CA THR A 550 -24.82 -33.55 -24.77
C THR A 550 -23.46 -33.77 -25.42
N GLY A 551 -22.89 -34.97 -25.25
CA GLY A 551 -21.67 -35.36 -25.95
C GLY A 551 -21.83 -35.31 -27.46
N GLU A 552 -22.99 -35.71 -27.98
CA GLU A 552 -23.31 -35.63 -29.41
C GLU A 552 -23.19 -34.20 -29.93
N GLU A 553 -23.84 -33.22 -29.27
CA GLU A 553 -23.77 -31.81 -29.64
C GLU A 553 -22.34 -31.25 -29.58
N LEU A 554 -21.57 -31.62 -28.55
CA LEU A 554 -20.18 -31.18 -28.41
C LEU A 554 -19.31 -31.68 -29.57
N PHE A 555 -19.38 -32.97 -29.88
CA PHE A 555 -18.56 -33.55 -30.94
C PHE A 555 -19.05 -33.14 -32.34
N ASP A 556 -20.35 -32.92 -32.54
CA ASP A 556 -20.89 -32.36 -33.78
C ASP A 556 -20.42 -30.91 -34.02
N HIS A 557 -20.34 -30.10 -32.96
CA HIS A 557 -19.77 -28.75 -33.02
C HIS A 557 -18.28 -28.80 -33.37
N ILE A 558 -17.51 -29.69 -32.75
CA ILE A 558 -16.09 -29.90 -33.08
C ILE A 558 -15.91 -30.28 -34.55
N VAL A 559 -16.68 -31.24 -35.06
CA VAL A 559 -16.62 -31.68 -36.45
C VAL A 559 -17.06 -30.58 -37.42
N THR A 560 -18.01 -29.72 -37.02
CA THR A 560 -18.37 -28.50 -37.77
C THR A 560 -17.20 -27.55 -37.91
N CYS A 561 -16.47 -27.31 -36.82
CA CYS A 561 -15.28 -26.47 -36.82
C CYS A 561 -14.17 -27.07 -37.71
N ILE A 562 -14.00 -28.40 -37.68
CA ILE A 562 -13.05 -29.10 -38.55
C ILE A 562 -13.44 -28.92 -40.02
N SER A 563 -14.71 -29.13 -40.39
CA SER A 563 -15.18 -28.96 -41.79
C SER A 563 -14.87 -27.55 -42.32
N ASP A 564 -15.21 -26.52 -41.53
CA ASP A 564 -14.93 -25.13 -41.87
C ASP A 564 -13.42 -24.85 -41.99
N PHE A 565 -12.59 -25.45 -41.13
CA PHE A 565 -11.14 -25.30 -41.22
C PHE A 565 -10.55 -25.94 -42.48
N LEU A 566 -11.04 -27.13 -42.85
CA LEU A 566 -10.60 -27.83 -44.07
C LEU A 566 -10.96 -27.04 -45.33
N ASP A 567 -12.14 -26.42 -45.35
CA ASP A 567 -12.55 -25.49 -46.41
C ASP A 567 -11.66 -24.24 -46.43
N TYR A 568 -11.41 -23.64 -45.28
CA TYR A 568 -10.53 -22.46 -45.12
C TYR A 568 -9.10 -22.71 -45.62
N MET A 569 -8.57 -23.92 -45.38
CA MET A 569 -7.23 -24.33 -45.83
C MET A 569 -7.21 -24.87 -47.27
N GLY A 570 -8.36 -25.10 -47.90
CA GLY A 570 -8.46 -25.64 -49.26
C GLY A 570 -8.01 -27.10 -49.38
N ILE A 571 -8.19 -27.90 -48.32
CA ILE A 571 -7.72 -29.30 -48.24
C ILE A 571 -8.84 -30.32 -47.98
N LYS A 572 -10.10 -29.90 -48.11
CA LYS A 572 -11.26 -30.78 -47.97
C LYS A 572 -11.22 -31.89 -49.03
N GLY A 573 -11.30 -33.14 -48.57
CA GLY A 573 -11.19 -34.35 -49.41
C GLY A 573 -9.86 -35.12 -49.26
N ALA A 574 -8.84 -34.55 -48.60
CA ALA A 574 -7.64 -35.30 -48.22
C ALA A 574 -7.86 -36.03 -46.88
N ARG A 575 -7.62 -37.35 -46.86
CA ARG A 575 -7.64 -38.14 -45.61
C ARG A 575 -6.31 -37.94 -44.86
N LEU A 576 -6.26 -36.91 -44.02
CA LEU A 576 -5.05 -36.55 -43.27
C LEU A 576 -5.00 -37.25 -41.89
N PRO A 577 -3.80 -37.60 -41.42
CA PRO A 577 -3.60 -38.06 -40.05
C PRO A 577 -3.83 -36.91 -39.06
N LEU A 578 -4.55 -37.21 -37.99
CA LEU A 578 -5.00 -36.26 -36.98
C LEU A 578 -4.54 -36.65 -35.58
N GLY A 579 -3.94 -35.69 -34.87
CA GLY A 579 -3.67 -35.74 -33.44
C GLY A 579 -4.70 -34.93 -32.65
N PHE A 580 -5.36 -35.57 -31.70
CA PHE A 580 -6.38 -34.93 -30.88
C PHE A 580 -5.81 -34.56 -29.50
N THR A 581 -5.40 -33.30 -29.31
CA THR A 581 -5.13 -32.79 -27.97
C THR A 581 -6.44 -32.59 -27.23
N PHE A 582 -6.67 -33.45 -26.24
CA PHE A 582 -7.83 -33.45 -25.36
C PHE A 582 -7.36 -33.32 -23.91
N SER A 583 -7.41 -32.10 -23.38
CA SER A 583 -6.80 -31.73 -22.10
C SER A 583 -7.64 -32.16 -20.88
N PHE A 584 -8.09 -33.40 -20.83
CA PHE A 584 -8.85 -33.94 -19.71
C PHE A 584 -8.27 -35.29 -19.28
N PRO A 585 -8.56 -35.75 -18.05
CA PRO A 585 -8.11 -37.05 -17.57
C PRO A 585 -8.67 -38.18 -18.44
N CYS A 586 -7.81 -38.81 -19.25
CA CYS A 586 -8.17 -39.96 -20.09
C CYS A 586 -7.39 -41.20 -19.68
N LYS A 587 -8.10 -42.30 -19.43
CA LYS A 587 -7.49 -43.62 -19.35
C LYS A 587 -7.27 -44.12 -20.77
N GLN A 588 -6.03 -44.02 -21.23
CA GLN A 588 -5.63 -44.54 -22.53
C GLN A 588 -5.41 -46.05 -22.47
N THR A 589 -5.82 -46.75 -23.52
CA THR A 589 -5.53 -48.18 -23.76
C THR A 589 -4.59 -48.37 -24.95
N SER A 590 -4.53 -47.39 -25.84
CA SER A 590 -3.58 -47.24 -26.94
C SER A 590 -3.32 -45.75 -27.19
N LEU A 591 -2.45 -45.42 -28.15
CA LEU A 591 -2.22 -44.03 -28.55
C LEU A 591 -3.49 -43.37 -29.12
N ASP A 592 -4.36 -44.14 -29.79
CA ASP A 592 -5.55 -43.69 -30.50
C ASP A 592 -6.89 -44.04 -29.81
N ALA A 593 -6.86 -44.39 -28.52
CA ALA A 593 -8.05 -44.67 -27.72
C ALA A 593 -7.90 -44.10 -26.30
N GLY A 594 -8.89 -43.34 -25.86
CA GLY A 594 -8.83 -42.64 -24.57
C GLY A 594 -10.19 -42.50 -23.93
N ILE A 595 -10.42 -43.24 -22.85
CA ILE A 595 -11.67 -43.18 -22.09
C ILE A 595 -11.64 -41.95 -21.17
N LEU A 596 -12.56 -41.01 -21.35
CA LEU A 596 -12.69 -39.86 -20.45
C LEU A 596 -13.08 -40.34 -19.05
N LEU A 597 -12.27 -40.02 -18.04
CA LEU A 597 -12.54 -40.43 -16.65
C LEU A 597 -13.53 -39.49 -15.97
N ASN A 598 -13.29 -38.19 -16.07
CA ASN A 598 -14.13 -37.17 -15.49
C ASN A 598 -13.86 -35.82 -16.15
N TRP A 599 -14.88 -34.99 -16.27
CA TRP A 599 -14.73 -33.62 -16.71
C TRP A 599 -14.00 -32.75 -15.68
N THR A 600 -13.34 -31.72 -16.20
CA THR A 600 -12.69 -30.65 -15.42
C THR A 600 -12.92 -29.30 -16.11
N LYS A 601 -12.42 -28.20 -15.52
CA LYS A 601 -12.32 -26.87 -16.18
C LYS A 601 -13.64 -26.30 -16.77
N GLY A 602 -14.78 -26.70 -16.21
CA GLY A 602 -16.11 -26.16 -16.55
C GLY A 602 -16.91 -26.94 -17.61
N PHE A 603 -16.34 -27.97 -18.22
CA PHE A 603 -17.07 -28.89 -19.09
C PHE A 603 -17.98 -29.82 -18.28
N LYS A 604 -19.15 -30.16 -18.82
CA LYS A 604 -20.12 -31.10 -18.22
C LYS A 604 -20.98 -31.84 -19.27
N ALA A 605 -20.52 -31.94 -20.52
CA ALA A 605 -21.30 -32.60 -21.56
C ALA A 605 -21.65 -34.05 -21.16
N THR A 606 -22.93 -34.41 -21.26
CA THR A 606 -23.41 -35.75 -20.87
C THR A 606 -22.90 -36.82 -21.83
N ASP A 607 -22.94 -38.09 -21.41
CA ASP A 607 -22.62 -39.23 -22.29
C ASP A 607 -21.20 -39.18 -22.88
N CYS A 608 -20.28 -38.52 -22.16
CA CYS A 608 -18.85 -38.48 -22.49
C CYS A 608 -18.00 -39.22 -21.45
N GLU A 609 -18.29 -39.07 -20.16
CA GLU A 609 -17.54 -39.74 -19.08
C GLU A 609 -17.77 -41.25 -19.17
N GLY A 610 -16.68 -42.03 -19.20
CA GLY A 610 -16.71 -43.47 -19.44
C GLY A 610 -16.63 -43.88 -20.91
N GLU A 611 -16.75 -42.95 -21.85
CA GLU A 611 -16.69 -43.20 -23.28
C GLU A 611 -15.31 -42.88 -23.88
N ASP A 612 -14.96 -43.55 -24.98
CA ASP A 612 -13.75 -43.26 -25.75
C ASP A 612 -13.96 -42.00 -26.61
N VAL A 613 -13.19 -40.94 -26.32
CA VAL A 613 -13.34 -39.65 -27.00
C VAL A 613 -12.92 -39.70 -28.47
N VAL A 614 -12.07 -40.66 -28.84
CA VAL A 614 -11.72 -40.89 -30.25
C VAL A 614 -12.88 -41.56 -30.98
N TYR A 615 -13.59 -42.47 -30.32
CA TYR A 615 -14.82 -43.04 -30.84
C TYR A 615 -15.90 -41.97 -31.04
N LEU A 616 -16.14 -41.12 -30.03
CA LEU A 616 -17.11 -40.02 -30.12
C LEU A 616 -16.79 -39.06 -31.28
N LEU A 617 -15.51 -38.72 -31.47
CA LEU A 617 -15.06 -37.90 -32.61
C LEU A 617 -15.28 -38.61 -33.94
N ARG A 618 -14.93 -39.91 -34.05
CA ARG A 618 -15.14 -40.70 -35.27
C ARG A 618 -16.63 -40.81 -35.62
N GLU A 619 -17.51 -40.97 -34.63
CA GLU A 619 -18.95 -40.99 -34.85
C GLU A 619 -19.49 -39.62 -35.32
N GLY A 620 -19.00 -38.52 -34.76
CA GLY A 620 -19.33 -37.17 -35.25
C GLY A 620 -18.91 -36.95 -36.70
N ILE A 621 -17.71 -37.42 -37.09
CA ILE A 621 -17.23 -37.36 -38.47
C ILE A 621 -18.14 -38.18 -39.40
N LYS A 622 -18.51 -39.40 -38.99
CA LYS A 622 -19.43 -40.26 -39.75
C LYS A 622 -20.81 -39.65 -39.91
N ARG A 623 -21.41 -39.09 -38.85
CA ARG A 623 -22.73 -38.44 -38.90
C ARG A 623 -22.79 -37.32 -39.94
N ARG A 624 -21.66 -36.64 -40.18
CA ARG A 624 -21.59 -35.53 -41.12
C ARG A 624 -21.47 -35.96 -42.59
N GLU A 625 -20.90 -37.13 -42.88
CA GLU A 625 -20.72 -37.68 -44.24
C GLU A 625 -20.05 -36.73 -45.27
N GLU A 626 -19.29 -35.72 -44.82
CA GLU A 626 -18.66 -34.70 -45.71
C GLU A 626 -17.17 -34.94 -46.00
N PHE A 627 -16.44 -35.57 -45.07
CA PHE A 627 -15.00 -35.79 -45.15
C PHE A 627 -14.60 -37.00 -44.28
N ASP A 628 -13.38 -37.50 -44.44
CA ASP A 628 -12.82 -38.60 -43.63
C ASP A 628 -11.42 -38.23 -43.12
N LEU A 629 -11.09 -38.66 -41.89
CA LEU A 629 -9.81 -38.38 -41.22
C LEU A 629 -9.28 -39.65 -40.53
N ASP A 630 -7.95 -39.78 -40.48
CA ASP A 630 -7.31 -40.84 -39.69
C ASP A 630 -6.94 -40.27 -38.31
N VAL A 631 -7.74 -40.57 -37.29
CA VAL A 631 -7.40 -40.17 -35.90
C VAL A 631 -6.35 -41.16 -35.37
N VAL A 632 -5.10 -40.69 -35.29
CA VAL A 632 -3.91 -41.51 -34.97
C VAL A 632 -3.56 -41.43 -33.49
N ALA A 633 -3.90 -40.32 -32.82
CA ALA A 633 -3.55 -40.12 -31.43
C ALA A 633 -4.58 -39.28 -30.68
N VAL A 634 -4.78 -39.60 -29.40
CA VAL A 634 -5.35 -38.70 -28.39
C VAL A 634 -4.25 -38.35 -27.40
N VAL A 635 -4.13 -37.06 -27.07
CA VAL A 635 -2.96 -36.48 -26.41
C VAL A 635 -3.42 -35.51 -25.32
N ASN A 636 -2.75 -35.50 -24.17
CA ASN A 636 -2.96 -34.44 -23.17
C ASN A 636 -2.11 -33.21 -23.51
N ASP A 637 -2.60 -32.00 -23.25
CA ASP A 637 -1.88 -30.75 -23.55
C ASP A 637 -0.49 -30.65 -22.91
N THR A 638 -0.31 -31.20 -21.71
CA THR A 638 1.02 -31.29 -21.07
C THR A 638 1.99 -32.08 -21.94
N VAL A 639 1.56 -33.20 -22.51
CA VAL A 639 2.37 -34.08 -23.37
C VAL A 639 2.65 -33.40 -24.70
N GLY A 640 1.64 -32.77 -25.31
CA GLY A 640 1.84 -31.94 -26.50
C GLY A 640 2.86 -30.83 -26.24
N THR A 641 2.76 -30.13 -25.11
CA THR A 641 3.71 -29.06 -24.75
C THR A 641 5.13 -29.57 -24.55
N MET A 642 5.30 -30.71 -23.88
CA MET A 642 6.59 -31.39 -23.75
C MET A 642 7.17 -31.72 -25.12
N MET A 643 6.38 -32.31 -26.01
CA MET A 643 6.83 -32.73 -27.34
C MET A 643 7.16 -31.54 -28.25
N THR A 644 6.39 -30.45 -28.17
CA THR A 644 6.71 -29.18 -28.86
C THR A 644 8.09 -28.68 -28.45
N CYS A 645 8.37 -28.68 -27.15
CA CYS A 645 9.66 -28.22 -26.62
C CYS A 645 10.81 -29.20 -26.93
N ALA A 646 10.55 -30.50 -26.82
CA ALA A 646 11.52 -31.56 -27.09
C ALA A 646 12.00 -31.61 -28.55
N TYR A 647 11.20 -31.06 -29.47
CA TYR A 647 11.61 -30.91 -30.86
C TYR A 647 12.78 -29.92 -31.05
N GLU A 648 12.83 -28.88 -30.22
CA GLU A 648 13.88 -27.86 -30.26
C GLU A 648 15.01 -28.14 -29.26
N ASP A 649 14.68 -28.66 -28.07
CA ASP A 649 15.63 -28.99 -27.01
C ASP A 649 15.54 -30.48 -26.63
N PRO A 650 16.53 -31.31 -26.98
CA PRO A 650 16.52 -32.75 -26.68
C PRO A 650 16.57 -33.07 -25.18
N ASN A 651 16.92 -32.11 -24.32
CA ASN A 651 16.89 -32.28 -22.86
C ASN A 651 15.46 -32.13 -22.29
N CYS A 652 14.47 -31.76 -23.11
CA CYS A 652 13.10 -31.59 -22.64
C CYS A 652 12.38 -32.93 -22.48
N GLU A 653 12.10 -33.28 -21.23
CA GLU A 653 11.43 -34.53 -20.86
C GLU A 653 10.28 -34.31 -19.87
N ILE A 654 9.87 -33.05 -19.69
CA ILE A 654 8.78 -32.65 -18.81
C ILE A 654 7.92 -31.62 -19.54
N GLY A 655 6.60 -31.78 -19.45
CA GLY A 655 5.62 -30.78 -19.86
C GLY A 655 4.87 -30.21 -18.66
N LEU A 656 4.68 -28.90 -18.63
CA LEU A 656 3.97 -28.19 -17.57
C LEU A 656 2.92 -27.26 -18.16
N ILE A 657 1.69 -27.34 -17.64
CA ILE A 657 0.62 -26.38 -17.95
C ILE A 657 0.27 -25.61 -16.68
N VAL A 658 0.26 -24.28 -16.76
CA VAL A 658 -0.28 -23.40 -15.71
C VAL A 658 -1.10 -22.28 -16.36
N GLY A 659 -2.35 -22.59 -16.67
CA GLY A 659 -3.32 -21.71 -17.34
C GLY A 659 -4.65 -21.71 -16.59
N THR A 660 -5.74 -22.06 -17.29
CA THR A 660 -7.07 -22.29 -16.66
C THR A 660 -6.99 -23.39 -15.62
N GLY A 661 -6.33 -24.50 -15.95
CA GLY A 661 -5.96 -25.57 -15.02
C GLY A 661 -4.44 -25.63 -14.79
N SER A 662 -4.00 -26.63 -14.02
CA SER A 662 -2.59 -26.92 -13.79
C SER A 662 -2.33 -28.42 -13.86
N ASN A 663 -1.42 -28.85 -14.73
CA ASN A 663 -1.04 -30.24 -14.88
C ASN A 663 0.43 -30.39 -15.30
N ALA A 664 1.01 -31.58 -15.11
CA ALA A 664 2.34 -31.91 -15.62
C ALA A 664 2.40 -33.33 -16.22
N CYS A 665 3.37 -33.53 -17.11
CA CYS A 665 3.77 -34.85 -17.58
C CYS A 665 5.29 -34.97 -17.60
N TYR A 666 5.81 -36.20 -17.64
CA TYR A 666 7.24 -36.44 -17.80
C TYR A 666 7.55 -37.82 -18.37
N MET A 667 8.76 -38.02 -18.88
CA MET A 667 9.26 -39.32 -19.31
C MET A 667 9.63 -40.20 -18.12
N GLU A 668 8.89 -41.28 -17.90
CA GLU A 668 9.14 -42.29 -16.87
C GLU A 668 9.74 -43.57 -17.49
N GLU A 669 10.51 -44.30 -16.69
CA GLU A 669 11.08 -45.60 -17.05
C GLU A 669 9.98 -46.67 -17.06
N MET A 670 9.89 -47.47 -18.13
CA MET A 670 8.83 -48.49 -18.28
C MET A 670 8.77 -49.46 -17.10
N ARG A 671 9.92 -49.84 -16.52
CA ARG A 671 10.01 -50.68 -15.32
C ARG A 671 9.26 -50.13 -14.09
N ASN A 672 8.97 -48.83 -14.05
CA ASN A 672 8.24 -48.19 -12.96
C ASN A 672 6.73 -48.12 -13.24
N ILE A 673 6.29 -48.34 -14.48
CA ILE A 673 4.88 -48.22 -14.90
C ILE A 673 4.21 -49.59 -14.84
N GLU A 674 3.84 -50.04 -13.64
CA GLU A 674 3.28 -51.39 -13.43
C GLU A 674 1.90 -51.61 -14.09
N MET A 675 1.28 -50.55 -14.60
CA MET A 675 -0.03 -50.57 -15.27
C MET A 675 0.06 -50.96 -16.76
N VAL A 676 1.25 -50.96 -17.35
CA VAL A 676 1.48 -51.33 -18.75
C VAL A 676 2.48 -52.48 -18.80
N ASP A 677 2.19 -53.51 -19.59
CA ASP A 677 3.11 -54.64 -19.73
C ASP A 677 4.39 -54.23 -20.49
N GLY A 678 5.54 -54.68 -19.98
CA GLY A 678 6.88 -54.43 -20.53
C GLY A 678 7.75 -53.55 -19.63
N ASP A 679 9.05 -53.86 -19.56
CA ASP A 679 10.03 -53.17 -18.70
C ASP A 679 11.08 -52.37 -19.48
N GLN A 680 11.10 -52.49 -20.81
CA GLN A 680 12.08 -51.87 -21.70
C GLN A 680 11.65 -50.48 -22.18
N GLY A 681 12.59 -49.53 -22.13
CA GLY A 681 12.40 -48.18 -22.65
C GLY A 681 11.68 -47.25 -21.67
N ARG A 682 11.06 -46.21 -22.22
CA ARG A 682 10.41 -45.14 -21.46
C ARG A 682 9.01 -44.87 -22.01
N MET A 683 8.18 -44.21 -21.21
CA MET A 683 6.89 -43.70 -21.64
C MET A 683 6.58 -42.39 -20.92
N CYS A 684 6.01 -41.44 -21.66
CA CYS A 684 5.49 -40.23 -21.06
C CYS A 684 4.27 -40.57 -20.17
N VAL A 685 4.27 -40.05 -18.95
CA VAL A 685 3.19 -40.21 -17.99
C VAL A 685 2.50 -38.87 -17.78
N ASN A 686 1.20 -38.82 -18.01
CA ASN A 686 0.35 -37.71 -17.62
C ASN A 686 0.02 -37.85 -16.13
N THR A 687 0.50 -36.92 -15.30
CA THR A 687 0.37 -37.06 -13.84
C THR A 687 -1.07 -36.90 -13.36
N GLU A 688 -1.85 -36.04 -14.02
CA GLU A 688 -3.11 -35.50 -13.49
C GLU A 688 -2.93 -34.97 -12.06
N TRP A 689 -1.84 -34.23 -11.81
CA TRP A 689 -1.43 -33.81 -10.48
C TRP A 689 -2.42 -32.86 -9.79
N GLY A 690 -3.42 -32.36 -10.53
CA GLY A 690 -4.39 -31.40 -10.01
C GLY A 690 -5.20 -31.97 -8.85
N ALA A 691 -5.41 -33.29 -8.86
CA ALA A 691 -6.09 -34.07 -7.83
C ALA A 691 -5.23 -34.34 -6.59
N PHE A 692 -3.97 -33.90 -6.56
CA PHE A 692 -3.14 -33.98 -5.35
C PHE A 692 -3.85 -33.27 -4.18
N GLY A 693 -3.87 -33.89 -3.01
CA GLY A 693 -4.61 -33.38 -1.85
C GLY A 693 -6.09 -33.78 -1.77
N ASP A 694 -6.68 -34.41 -2.78
CA ASP A 694 -8.08 -34.89 -2.76
C ASP A 694 -8.34 -35.97 -1.70
N ASN A 695 -7.28 -36.64 -1.22
CA ASN A 695 -7.31 -37.58 -0.09
C ASN A 695 -7.08 -36.89 1.27
N GLY A 696 -6.94 -35.57 1.31
CA GLY A 696 -6.69 -34.77 2.52
C GLY A 696 -5.22 -34.56 2.86
N CYS A 697 -4.27 -35.06 2.05
CA CYS A 697 -2.84 -34.92 2.36
C CYS A 697 -2.29 -33.48 2.29
N LEU A 698 -3.11 -32.51 1.90
CA LEU A 698 -2.79 -31.08 1.89
C LEU A 698 -3.70 -30.25 2.82
N ASP A 699 -4.56 -30.89 3.62
CA ASP A 699 -5.55 -30.17 4.44
C ASP A 699 -4.90 -29.32 5.54
N ASP A 700 -3.64 -29.57 5.89
CA ASP A 700 -2.82 -28.79 6.82
C ASP A 700 -2.35 -27.44 6.27
N ILE A 701 -2.32 -27.27 4.95
CA ILE A 701 -1.93 -26.01 4.28
C ILE A 701 -3.08 -25.33 3.53
N ARG A 702 -4.26 -25.96 3.50
CA ARG A 702 -5.48 -25.39 2.92
C ARG A 702 -6.13 -24.43 3.92
N THR A 703 -6.28 -23.18 3.49
CA THR A 703 -6.93 -22.12 4.27
C THR A 703 -8.45 -22.27 4.24
N ILE A 704 -9.14 -21.47 5.06
CA ILE A 704 -10.61 -21.35 4.98
C ILE A 704 -11.08 -20.86 3.60
N TYR A 705 -10.26 -20.06 2.92
CA TYR A 705 -10.58 -19.50 1.60
C TYR A 705 -10.47 -20.57 0.51
N ASP A 706 -9.47 -21.46 0.60
CA ASP A 706 -9.33 -22.59 -0.31
C ASP A 706 -10.50 -23.57 -0.18
N LYS A 707 -10.96 -23.81 1.05
CA LYS A 707 -12.14 -24.64 1.33
C LYS A 707 -13.41 -24.00 0.76
N ALA A 708 -13.61 -22.70 0.96
CA ALA A 708 -14.74 -21.98 0.37
C ALA A 708 -14.74 -22.06 -1.17
N VAL A 709 -13.58 -21.86 -1.82
CA VAL A 709 -13.47 -22.01 -3.28
C VAL A 709 -13.81 -23.44 -3.73
N ASP A 710 -13.37 -24.46 -2.99
CA ASP A 710 -13.67 -25.86 -3.26
C ASP A 710 -15.17 -26.17 -3.12
N ASP A 711 -15.78 -25.81 -1.99
CA ASP A 711 -17.19 -26.08 -1.67
C ASP A 711 -18.16 -25.48 -2.70
N TYR A 712 -17.82 -24.32 -3.25
CA TYR A 712 -18.64 -23.60 -4.22
C TYR A 712 -18.25 -23.88 -5.67
N SER A 713 -17.23 -24.71 -5.93
CA SER A 713 -16.81 -25.09 -7.27
C SER A 713 -17.76 -26.10 -7.91
N LEU A 714 -17.63 -26.30 -9.23
CA LEU A 714 -18.40 -27.29 -9.97
C LEU A 714 -18.04 -28.75 -9.60
N ASN A 715 -16.88 -28.95 -8.96
CA ASN A 715 -16.27 -30.23 -8.64
C ASN A 715 -15.74 -30.24 -7.19
N ALA A 716 -16.63 -29.99 -6.23
CA ALA A 716 -16.28 -29.94 -4.81
C ALA A 716 -15.57 -31.22 -4.33
N GLY A 717 -14.50 -31.05 -3.54
CA GLY A 717 -13.68 -32.13 -3.02
C GLY A 717 -12.69 -32.72 -4.04
N LYS A 718 -12.65 -32.18 -5.27
CA LYS A 718 -11.74 -32.60 -6.34
C LYS A 718 -10.78 -31.49 -6.74
N GLN A 719 -9.67 -31.85 -7.39
CA GLN A 719 -8.71 -30.91 -7.96
C GLN A 719 -8.16 -29.91 -6.92
N ARG A 720 -7.98 -30.34 -5.67
CA ARG A 720 -7.65 -29.43 -4.56
C ARG A 720 -6.32 -28.72 -4.76
N TYR A 721 -5.31 -29.38 -5.32
CA TYR A 721 -4.02 -28.76 -5.61
C TYR A 721 -4.10 -27.79 -6.80
N GLU A 722 -4.80 -28.16 -7.87
CA GLU A 722 -5.03 -27.26 -9.02
C GLU A 722 -5.78 -25.98 -8.61
N LYS A 723 -6.74 -26.09 -7.68
CA LYS A 723 -7.49 -24.95 -7.11
C LYS A 723 -6.63 -23.94 -6.36
N MET A 724 -5.47 -24.37 -5.85
CA MET A 724 -4.51 -23.49 -5.17
C MET A 724 -3.47 -22.87 -6.12
N ILE A 725 -3.48 -23.22 -7.42
CA ILE A 725 -2.43 -22.86 -8.37
C ILE A 725 -2.95 -22.13 -9.60
N SER A 726 -4.03 -22.64 -10.20
CA SER A 726 -4.40 -22.27 -11.57
C SER A 726 -5.26 -21.01 -11.68
N GLY A 727 -5.20 -20.38 -12.86
CA GLY A 727 -5.80 -19.09 -13.15
C GLY A 727 -7.32 -19.03 -13.04
N MET A 728 -8.01 -20.18 -13.08
CA MET A 728 -9.46 -20.27 -12.86
C MET A 728 -9.86 -20.00 -11.40
N TYR A 729 -8.98 -20.30 -10.44
CA TYR A 729 -9.32 -20.31 -9.02
C TYR A 729 -8.59 -19.27 -8.18
N LEU A 730 -7.40 -18.80 -8.59
CA LEU A 730 -6.66 -17.77 -7.83
C LEU A 730 -7.50 -16.50 -7.61
N GLY A 731 -8.24 -16.09 -8.64
CA GLY A 731 -9.15 -14.94 -8.55
C GLY A 731 -10.28 -15.13 -7.55
N GLU A 732 -10.78 -16.36 -7.40
CA GLU A 732 -11.82 -16.69 -6.43
C GLU A 732 -11.27 -16.75 -5.00
N ILE A 733 -10.04 -17.22 -4.79
CA ILE A 733 -9.38 -17.14 -3.48
C ILE A 733 -9.25 -15.67 -3.08
N VAL A 734 -8.73 -14.83 -3.97
CA VAL A 734 -8.63 -13.38 -3.74
C VAL A 734 -10.01 -12.80 -3.42
N ARG A 735 -11.03 -13.05 -4.26
CA ARG A 735 -12.39 -12.53 -4.05
C ARG A 735 -12.96 -12.89 -2.69
N ASN A 736 -12.78 -14.13 -2.23
CA ASN A 736 -13.27 -14.56 -0.92
C ASN A 736 -12.53 -13.87 0.25
N ILE A 737 -11.22 -13.65 0.14
CA ILE A 737 -10.46 -12.84 1.12
C ILE A 737 -10.97 -11.40 1.14
N LEU A 738 -11.19 -10.79 -0.03
CA LEU A 738 -11.70 -9.42 -0.12
C LEU A 738 -13.11 -9.29 0.47
N ILE A 739 -13.98 -10.29 0.30
CA ILE A 739 -15.29 -10.34 0.96
C ILE A 739 -15.14 -10.35 2.48
N ASP A 740 -14.25 -11.19 3.02
CA ASP A 740 -14.00 -11.28 4.46
C ASP A 740 -13.45 -9.96 5.02
N PHE A 741 -12.44 -9.37 4.37
CA PHE A 741 -11.89 -8.07 4.75
C PHE A 741 -12.92 -6.94 4.66
N THR A 742 -13.81 -6.98 3.67
CA THR A 742 -14.93 -6.04 3.57
C THR A 742 -15.91 -6.24 4.73
N LYS A 743 -16.30 -7.48 5.07
CA LYS A 743 -17.17 -7.76 6.24
C LYS A 743 -16.58 -7.25 7.55
N ARG A 744 -15.25 -7.34 7.70
CA ARG A 744 -14.51 -6.87 8.86
C ARG A 744 -14.27 -5.35 8.86
N GLY A 745 -14.69 -4.65 7.81
CA GLY A 745 -14.62 -3.19 7.69
C GLY A 745 -13.25 -2.67 7.20
N PHE A 746 -12.37 -3.55 6.72
CA PHE A 746 -11.01 -3.19 6.32
C PHE A 746 -10.93 -2.64 4.90
N LEU A 747 -11.89 -3.01 4.06
CA LEU A 747 -11.94 -2.66 2.64
C LEU A 747 -13.29 -2.05 2.28
N PHE A 748 -13.30 -1.20 1.25
CA PHE A 748 -14.49 -0.71 0.56
C PHE A 748 -15.55 -0.13 1.51
N ARG A 749 -15.09 0.51 2.60
CA ARG A 749 -15.95 1.10 3.65
C ARG A 749 -16.93 0.09 4.27
N GLY A 750 -16.57 -1.19 4.28
CA GLY A 750 -17.41 -2.27 4.79
C GLY A 750 -18.58 -2.67 3.88
N GLN A 751 -18.63 -2.17 2.64
CA GLN A 751 -19.75 -2.40 1.73
C GLN A 751 -19.42 -3.48 0.70
N ILE A 752 -20.08 -4.64 0.83
CA ILE A 752 -19.97 -5.73 -0.15
C ILE A 752 -20.85 -5.39 -1.36
N SER A 753 -20.24 -4.93 -2.46
CA SER A 753 -20.95 -4.63 -3.70
C SER A 753 -21.43 -5.90 -4.41
N GLU A 754 -22.43 -5.77 -5.31
CA GLU A 754 -22.88 -6.89 -6.15
C GLU A 754 -21.75 -7.40 -7.06
N THR A 755 -20.91 -6.50 -7.57
CA THR A 755 -19.68 -6.84 -8.30
C THR A 755 -18.76 -7.75 -7.49
N LEU A 756 -18.52 -7.46 -6.20
CA LEU A 756 -17.64 -8.29 -5.37
C LEU A 756 -18.24 -9.69 -5.10
N LYS A 757 -19.57 -9.81 -5.17
CA LYS A 757 -20.27 -11.11 -5.09
C LYS A 757 -20.21 -11.88 -6.40
N THR A 758 -19.99 -11.22 -7.54
CA THR A 758 -19.86 -11.85 -8.85
C THR A 758 -18.63 -12.75 -8.89
N ARG A 759 -18.84 -14.06 -9.10
CA ARG A 759 -17.75 -15.03 -9.25
C ARG A 759 -16.96 -14.77 -10.52
N HIS A 760 -15.68 -15.13 -10.49
CA HIS A 760 -14.73 -15.01 -11.60
C HIS A 760 -14.45 -13.57 -12.06
N ILE A 761 -14.84 -12.55 -11.28
CA ILE A 761 -14.57 -11.14 -11.59
C ILE A 761 -13.07 -10.81 -11.65
N PHE A 762 -12.23 -11.55 -10.90
CA PHE A 762 -10.79 -11.41 -10.90
C PHE A 762 -10.14 -12.43 -11.85
N GLU A 763 -10.26 -12.20 -13.15
CA GLU A 763 -9.57 -13.01 -14.15
C GLU A 763 -8.04 -12.93 -14.02
N THR A 764 -7.33 -13.93 -14.56
CA THR A 764 -5.86 -13.98 -14.58
C THR A 764 -5.23 -12.71 -15.15
N LYS A 765 -5.86 -12.09 -16.16
CA LYS A 765 -5.44 -10.81 -16.73
C LYS A 765 -5.41 -9.70 -15.68
N PHE A 766 -6.47 -9.56 -14.89
CA PHE A 766 -6.57 -8.51 -13.88
C PHE A 766 -5.61 -8.75 -12.72
N LEU A 767 -5.48 -9.99 -12.23
CA LEU A 767 -4.48 -10.35 -11.21
C LEU A 767 -3.07 -9.95 -11.65
N SER A 768 -2.72 -10.30 -12.89
CA SER A 768 -1.40 -9.98 -13.47
C SER A 768 -1.18 -8.47 -13.61
N GLN A 769 -2.22 -7.71 -13.97
CA GLN A 769 -2.15 -6.25 -14.08
C GLN A 769 -2.02 -5.58 -12.70
N ILE A 770 -2.80 -6.01 -11.70
CA ILE A 770 -2.79 -5.46 -10.34
C ILE A 770 -1.39 -5.57 -9.71
N GLU A 771 -0.73 -6.72 -9.86
CA GLU A 771 0.61 -6.91 -9.31
C GLU A 771 1.68 -6.10 -10.04
N ARG A 772 1.52 -5.86 -11.35
CA ARG A 772 2.49 -5.15 -12.19
C ARG A 772 2.46 -3.62 -12.08
N LEU A 773 1.27 -3.04 -11.96
CA LEU A 773 1.06 -1.59 -12.20
C LEU A 773 1.25 -0.72 -10.95
N ALA A 774 1.39 0.59 -11.16
CA ALA A 774 1.46 1.61 -10.11
C ALA A 774 0.10 1.83 -9.44
N LEU A 775 0.08 2.41 -8.25
CA LEU A 775 -1.10 2.43 -7.37
C LEU A 775 -2.35 3.06 -8.00
N LEU A 776 -2.20 4.20 -8.67
CA LEU A 776 -3.31 4.88 -9.35
C LEU A 776 -3.91 4.04 -10.49
N GLN A 777 -3.08 3.27 -11.20
CA GLN A 777 -3.54 2.38 -12.26
C GLN A 777 -4.26 1.15 -11.68
N VAL A 778 -3.76 0.61 -10.56
CA VAL A 778 -4.45 -0.46 -9.82
C VAL A 778 -5.85 0.01 -9.40
N ARG A 779 -5.95 1.20 -8.81
CA ARG A 779 -7.23 1.80 -8.44
C ARG A 779 -8.16 1.95 -9.64
N ALA A 780 -7.65 2.42 -10.78
CA ALA A 780 -8.43 2.56 -12.01
C ALA A 780 -8.98 1.21 -12.49
N ILE A 781 -8.19 0.13 -12.43
CA ILE A 781 -8.66 -1.23 -12.77
C ILE A 781 -9.76 -1.69 -11.83
N LEU A 782 -9.59 -1.52 -10.52
CA LEU A 782 -10.60 -1.91 -9.54
C LEU A 782 -11.91 -1.13 -9.76
N GLN A 783 -11.82 0.16 -10.07
CA GLN A 783 -12.99 0.98 -10.42
C GLN A 783 -13.63 0.56 -11.75
N GLN A 784 -12.85 0.19 -12.76
CA GLN A 784 -13.37 -0.36 -14.03
C GLN A 784 -14.10 -1.68 -13.83
N LEU A 785 -13.66 -2.50 -12.88
CA LEU A 785 -14.38 -3.72 -12.48
C LEU A 785 -15.69 -3.41 -11.76
N GLY A 786 -15.91 -2.17 -11.29
CA GLY A 786 -17.10 -1.75 -10.53
C GLY A 786 -16.88 -1.77 -9.01
N LEU A 787 -15.64 -1.83 -8.53
CA LEU A 787 -15.30 -1.75 -7.12
C LEU A 787 -14.99 -0.30 -6.74
N ASN A 788 -15.69 0.25 -5.75
CA ASN A 788 -15.45 1.60 -5.25
C ASN A 788 -14.18 1.65 -4.38
N SER A 789 -13.02 1.56 -5.03
CA SER A 789 -11.72 1.46 -4.40
C SER A 789 -11.07 2.82 -4.17
N THR A 790 -10.50 2.98 -2.97
CA THR A 790 -9.52 4.00 -2.61
C THR A 790 -8.10 3.53 -2.96
N CYS A 791 -7.09 4.39 -2.79
CA CYS A 791 -5.68 4.06 -2.85
C CYS A 791 -5.31 3.06 -1.75
N ASP A 792 -5.79 3.25 -0.51
CA ASP A 792 -5.54 2.31 0.59
C ASP A 792 -6.17 0.94 0.32
N ASP A 793 -7.40 0.90 -0.21
CA ASP A 793 -8.03 -0.34 -0.66
C ASP A 793 -7.17 -1.04 -1.74
N SER A 794 -6.63 -0.25 -2.68
CA SER A 794 -5.81 -0.77 -3.79
C SER A 794 -4.50 -1.40 -3.29
N ILE A 795 -3.88 -0.83 -2.25
CA ILE A 795 -2.69 -1.41 -1.59
C ILE A 795 -3.02 -2.77 -0.99
N ILE A 796 -4.13 -2.86 -0.25
CA ILE A 796 -4.56 -4.11 0.39
C ILE A 796 -4.91 -5.16 -0.67
N VAL A 797 -5.69 -4.83 -1.70
CA VAL A 797 -6.03 -5.76 -2.79
C VAL A 797 -4.78 -6.27 -3.50
N LYS A 798 -3.82 -5.39 -3.80
CA LYS A 798 -2.54 -5.78 -4.41
C LYS A 798 -1.75 -6.72 -3.51
N THR A 799 -1.73 -6.47 -2.20
CA THR A 799 -1.05 -7.32 -1.21
C THR A 799 -1.70 -8.70 -1.11
N VAL A 800 -3.03 -8.78 -1.12
CA VAL A 800 -3.78 -10.04 -1.14
C VAL A 800 -3.47 -10.85 -2.41
N CYS A 801 -3.47 -10.21 -3.59
CA CYS A 801 -3.13 -10.85 -4.85
C CYS A 801 -1.73 -11.47 -4.79
N GLY A 802 -0.74 -10.68 -4.35
CA GLY A 802 0.65 -11.13 -4.23
C GLY A 802 0.86 -12.29 -3.25
N ALA A 803 0.11 -12.32 -2.14
CA ALA A 803 0.16 -13.44 -1.19
C ALA A 803 -0.35 -14.74 -1.82
N VAL A 804 -1.49 -14.67 -2.52
CA VAL A 804 -2.12 -15.83 -3.19
C VAL A 804 -1.26 -16.34 -4.36
N SER A 805 -0.81 -15.44 -5.24
CA SER A 805 -0.04 -15.82 -6.44
C SER A 805 1.37 -16.32 -6.11
N ARG A 806 2.03 -15.77 -5.07
CA ARG A 806 3.30 -16.29 -4.55
C ARG A 806 3.15 -17.72 -4.05
N ARG A 807 2.14 -17.99 -3.20
CA ARG A 807 1.89 -19.34 -2.68
C ARG A 807 1.63 -20.32 -3.83
N ALA A 808 0.83 -19.92 -4.82
CA ALA A 808 0.54 -20.72 -6.00
C ALA A 808 1.82 -21.13 -6.76
N ALA A 809 2.73 -20.18 -7.00
CA ALA A 809 4.01 -20.43 -7.64
C ALA A 809 4.92 -21.35 -6.83
N GLN A 810 4.98 -21.18 -5.50
CA GLN A 810 5.77 -22.04 -4.62
C GLN A 810 5.22 -23.47 -4.57
N LEU A 811 3.89 -23.63 -4.48
CA LEU A 811 3.24 -24.93 -4.51
C LEU A 811 3.55 -25.65 -5.83
N CYS A 812 3.38 -24.97 -6.97
CA CYS A 812 3.74 -25.49 -8.28
C CYS A 812 5.22 -25.90 -8.35
N GLY A 813 6.12 -25.08 -7.77
CA GLY A 813 7.55 -25.37 -7.71
C GLY A 813 7.87 -26.60 -6.86
N ALA A 814 7.19 -26.79 -5.73
CA ALA A 814 7.35 -28.00 -4.91
C ALA A 814 6.89 -29.27 -5.64
N GLY A 815 5.81 -29.19 -6.42
CA GLY A 815 5.36 -30.28 -7.29
C GLY A 815 6.39 -30.61 -8.36
N MET A 816 6.89 -29.60 -9.07
CA MET A 816 7.90 -29.76 -10.10
C MET A 816 9.24 -30.29 -9.54
N ALA A 817 9.66 -29.82 -8.36
CA ALA A 817 10.84 -30.32 -7.66
C ALA A 817 10.76 -31.82 -7.37
N ALA A 818 9.56 -32.36 -7.11
CA ALA A 818 9.35 -33.80 -6.92
C ALA A 818 9.54 -34.58 -8.22
N VAL A 819 9.09 -34.02 -9.35
CA VAL A 819 9.22 -34.63 -10.69
C VAL A 819 10.68 -34.71 -11.12
N VAL A 820 11.42 -33.60 -11.06
CA VAL A 820 12.83 -33.57 -11.53
C VAL A 820 13.73 -34.46 -10.67
N ASP A 821 13.57 -34.45 -9.34
CA ASP A 821 14.34 -35.34 -8.48
C ASP A 821 13.95 -36.82 -8.69
N LYS A 822 12.68 -37.10 -9.02
CA LYS A 822 12.28 -38.46 -9.40
C LYS A 822 13.02 -38.95 -10.63
N ILE A 823 13.10 -38.14 -11.68
CA ILE A 823 13.82 -38.50 -12.89
C ILE A 823 15.30 -38.73 -12.57
N ARG A 824 15.92 -37.83 -11.79
CA ARG A 824 17.32 -37.93 -11.37
C ARG A 824 17.57 -39.23 -10.60
N GLU A 825 16.76 -39.53 -9.60
CA GLU A 825 16.87 -40.73 -8.76
C GLU A 825 16.59 -42.02 -9.55
N ASN A 826 15.56 -42.03 -10.40
CA ASN A 826 15.23 -43.17 -11.26
C ASN A 826 16.42 -43.58 -12.15
N ARG A 827 17.22 -42.59 -12.57
CA ARG A 827 18.41 -42.77 -13.41
C ARG A 827 19.69 -43.00 -12.61
N GLY A 828 19.63 -42.96 -11.28
CA GLY A 828 20.79 -43.10 -10.41
C GLY A 828 21.82 -41.99 -10.58
N LEU A 829 21.39 -40.79 -10.96
CA LEU A 829 22.27 -39.66 -11.22
C LEU A 829 22.52 -38.83 -9.95
N GLU A 830 23.77 -38.40 -9.76
CA GLU A 830 24.09 -37.42 -8.71
C GLU A 830 23.53 -36.04 -9.07
N HIS A 831 23.62 -35.66 -10.35
CA HIS A 831 23.15 -34.38 -10.88
C HIS A 831 22.36 -34.60 -12.18
N LEU A 832 21.29 -33.83 -12.39
CA LEU A 832 20.46 -33.90 -13.60
C LEU A 832 20.34 -32.52 -14.26
N GLU A 833 20.69 -32.43 -15.54
CA GLU A 833 20.32 -31.31 -16.39
C GLU A 833 19.06 -31.69 -17.19
N ILE A 834 18.02 -30.88 -17.13
CA ILE A 834 16.73 -31.20 -17.75
C ILE A 834 15.96 -29.95 -18.14
N THR A 835 15.19 -30.05 -19.21
CA THR A 835 14.30 -28.97 -19.67
C THR A 835 12.83 -29.31 -19.42
N VAL A 836 12.06 -28.28 -19.07
CA VAL A 836 10.61 -28.31 -18.92
C VAL A 836 10.00 -27.41 -19.99
N GLY A 837 9.18 -27.98 -20.87
CA GLY A 837 8.32 -27.22 -21.76
C GLY A 837 7.09 -26.70 -21.01
N VAL A 838 6.86 -25.39 -21.00
CA VAL A 838 5.78 -24.76 -20.25
C VAL A 838 4.80 -24.00 -21.16
N ASP A 839 3.50 -24.13 -20.88
CA ASP A 839 2.46 -23.28 -21.45
C ASP A 839 1.42 -22.88 -20.37
N GLY A 840 0.57 -21.90 -20.69
CA GLY A 840 -0.53 -21.45 -19.86
C GLY A 840 -0.52 -19.94 -19.63
N THR A 841 -1.72 -19.36 -19.64
CA THR A 841 -1.94 -17.91 -19.55
C THR A 841 -1.43 -17.32 -18.24
N LEU A 842 -1.57 -18.02 -17.11
CA LEU A 842 -1.07 -17.53 -15.82
C LEU A 842 0.46 -17.51 -15.81
N TYR A 843 1.12 -18.56 -16.28
CA TYR A 843 2.58 -18.59 -16.39
C TYR A 843 3.12 -17.50 -17.33
N LYS A 844 2.45 -17.28 -18.47
CA LYS A 844 2.84 -16.30 -19.49
C LYS A 844 2.65 -14.85 -19.05
N LEU A 845 1.50 -14.53 -18.44
CA LEU A 845 1.10 -13.14 -18.18
C LEU A 845 1.50 -12.63 -16.80
N HIS A 846 1.63 -13.52 -15.81
CA HIS A 846 1.83 -13.10 -14.43
C HIS A 846 3.25 -12.58 -14.19
N PRO A 847 3.43 -11.39 -13.59
CA PRO A 847 4.73 -10.73 -13.49
C PRO A 847 5.75 -11.46 -12.59
N HIS A 848 5.27 -12.35 -11.71
CA HIS A 848 6.10 -12.97 -10.68
C HIS A 848 6.02 -14.49 -10.61
N PHE A 849 5.04 -15.13 -11.28
CA PHE A 849 4.74 -16.54 -11.05
C PHE A 849 5.91 -17.43 -11.49
N SER A 850 6.34 -17.30 -12.74
CA SER A 850 7.43 -18.09 -13.32
C SER A 850 8.71 -17.94 -12.50
N ARG A 851 9.13 -16.70 -12.21
CA ARG A 851 10.32 -16.41 -11.41
C ARG A 851 10.30 -17.05 -10.02
N ILE A 852 9.19 -16.97 -9.29
CA ILE A 852 9.07 -17.55 -7.95
C ILE A 852 9.06 -19.09 -8.04
N MET A 853 8.37 -19.65 -9.03
CA MET A 853 8.32 -21.09 -9.25
C MET A 853 9.71 -21.65 -9.57
N HIS A 854 10.47 -21.02 -10.48
CA HIS A 854 11.85 -21.42 -10.82
C HIS A 854 12.77 -21.38 -9.60
N GLN A 855 12.69 -20.30 -8.82
CA GLN A 855 13.48 -20.17 -7.59
C GLN A 855 13.13 -21.29 -6.59
N THR A 856 11.84 -21.59 -6.46
CA THR A 856 11.38 -22.66 -5.56
C THR A 856 11.87 -24.03 -6.02
N VAL A 857 11.84 -24.33 -7.32
CA VAL A 857 12.37 -25.60 -7.86
C VAL A 857 13.87 -25.71 -7.57
N LYS A 858 14.63 -24.65 -7.82
CA LYS A 858 16.07 -24.60 -7.56
C LYS A 858 16.42 -24.82 -6.09
N GLU A 859 15.65 -24.22 -5.18
CA GLU A 859 15.86 -24.40 -3.73
C GLU A 859 15.51 -25.79 -3.23
N LEU A 860 14.46 -26.40 -3.79
CA LEU A 860 13.96 -27.69 -3.31
C LEU A 860 14.59 -28.90 -4.00
N ALA A 861 15.12 -28.74 -5.21
CA ALA A 861 15.83 -29.77 -5.97
C ALA A 861 17.22 -29.25 -6.42
N PRO A 862 18.14 -28.99 -5.47
CA PRO A 862 19.42 -28.33 -5.77
C PRO A 862 20.38 -29.16 -6.64
N ASN A 863 20.12 -30.46 -6.79
CA ASN A 863 20.89 -31.38 -7.64
C ASN A 863 20.29 -31.52 -9.05
N CYS A 864 19.35 -30.65 -9.42
CA CYS A 864 18.74 -30.60 -10.74
C CYS A 864 18.90 -29.19 -11.32
N ASP A 865 19.63 -29.07 -12.43
CA ASP A 865 19.66 -27.86 -13.24
C ASP A 865 18.49 -27.89 -14.22
N VAL A 866 17.42 -27.18 -13.84
CA VAL A 866 16.15 -27.18 -14.57
C VAL A 866 16.01 -25.92 -15.42
N THR A 867 15.92 -26.11 -16.74
CA THR A 867 15.62 -25.04 -17.69
C THR A 867 14.12 -25.04 -18.01
N PHE A 868 13.47 -23.87 -17.99
CA PHE A 868 12.05 -23.75 -18.35
C PHE A 868 11.93 -22.99 -19.66
N LEU A 869 11.41 -23.65 -20.70
CA LEU A 869 11.20 -23.07 -22.02
C LEU A 869 9.71 -22.87 -22.26
N LEU A 870 9.34 -21.67 -22.71
CA LEU A 870 7.96 -21.35 -23.03
C LEU A 870 7.61 -21.90 -24.42
N SER A 871 6.51 -22.65 -24.51
CA SER A 871 5.94 -23.03 -25.80
C SER A 871 5.14 -21.86 -26.38
N GLU A 872 5.64 -21.26 -27.47
CA GLU A 872 4.97 -20.15 -28.16
C GLU A 872 3.79 -20.66 -29.01
N ASP A 873 3.94 -21.82 -29.66
CA ASP A 873 2.95 -22.40 -30.58
C ASP A 873 1.92 -23.34 -29.91
N GLY A 874 2.06 -23.56 -28.60
CA GLY A 874 1.16 -24.39 -27.78
C GLY A 874 1.28 -25.90 -28.02
N SER A 875 0.26 -26.64 -27.59
CA SER A 875 0.17 -28.11 -27.68
C SER A 875 0.02 -28.64 -29.10
N GLY A 876 -0.43 -27.83 -30.06
CA GLY A 876 -0.75 -28.25 -31.43
C GLY A 876 0.45 -28.78 -32.23
N LYS A 877 1.63 -28.15 -32.10
CA LYS A 877 2.87 -28.64 -32.73
C LYS A 877 3.24 -30.03 -32.19
N GLY A 878 3.18 -30.20 -30.87
CA GLY A 878 3.46 -31.48 -30.20
C GLY A 878 2.48 -32.58 -30.56
N ALA A 879 1.19 -32.27 -30.69
CA ALA A 879 0.19 -33.23 -31.14
C ALA A 879 0.49 -33.76 -32.55
N ALA A 880 0.89 -32.87 -33.47
CA ALA A 880 1.33 -33.27 -34.81
C ALA A 880 2.61 -34.12 -34.78
N LEU A 881 3.57 -33.79 -33.92
CA LEU A 881 4.79 -34.59 -33.73
C LEU A 881 4.46 -35.99 -33.19
N ILE A 882 3.57 -36.11 -32.21
CA ILE A 882 3.11 -37.40 -31.69
C ILE A 882 2.38 -38.19 -32.77
N THR A 883 1.57 -37.51 -33.59
CA THR A 883 0.87 -38.11 -34.74
C THR A 883 1.88 -38.68 -35.74
N ALA A 884 2.94 -37.94 -36.06
CA ALA A 884 4.01 -38.39 -36.94
C ALA A 884 4.71 -39.65 -36.40
N VAL A 885 5.01 -39.66 -35.09
CA VAL A 885 5.57 -40.85 -34.41
C VAL A 885 4.59 -42.02 -34.44
N GLY A 886 3.30 -41.77 -34.22
CA GLY A 886 2.24 -42.78 -34.27
C GLY A 886 2.10 -43.43 -35.65
N CYS A 887 2.12 -42.63 -36.73
CA CYS A 887 2.13 -43.15 -38.10
C CYS A 887 3.37 -44.02 -38.35
N ARG A 888 4.57 -43.54 -37.96
CA ARG A 888 5.82 -44.28 -38.13
C ARG A 888 5.83 -45.62 -37.38
N LEU A 889 5.25 -45.68 -36.19
CA LEU A 889 5.16 -46.92 -35.41
C LEU A 889 4.20 -47.93 -36.07
N ARG A 890 3.06 -47.47 -36.61
CA ARG A 890 2.15 -48.33 -37.39
C ARG A 890 2.83 -48.93 -38.63
N ASP A 891 3.67 -48.14 -39.31
CA ASP A 891 4.41 -48.58 -40.51
C ASP A 891 5.56 -49.54 -40.19
N ALA A 892 6.12 -49.52 -38.97
CA ALA A 892 7.19 -50.42 -38.54
C ALA A 892 6.68 -51.77 -38.00
N GLU A 893 5.40 -51.86 -37.64
CA GLU A 893 4.71 -53.09 -37.21
C GLU A 893 4.08 -53.87 -38.39
N GLN A 894 3.99 -53.25 -39.58
CA GLN A 894 3.58 -53.86 -40.85
C GLN A 894 4.80 -54.37 -41.63
#